data_AF-A0A6S7HI80-F1
#
_entry.id   AF-A0A6S7HI80-F1
#
_cell.length_a   1.000
_cell.length_b   1.000
_cell.length_c   1.000
_cell.angle_alpha   90.00
_cell.angle_beta   90.00
_cell.angle_gamma   90.00
#
_symmetry.space_group_name_H-M   'P 1'
#
loop_
_entity.id
_entity.type
_entity.pdbx_description
1 polymer ?
#
loop_
_entity_poly.entity_id
_entity_poly.type
_entity_poly.pdbx_seq_one_letter_code
_entity_poly.pdbx_strand_id
1 'polypeptide(L)'
;MESCLKLLPRKSYNTFDVVSVTLFVSIGGVVIGFANDIESKATLQCYPDKNLASDISARKLETECLLKYEQEFYPSLPIYVLLLMNFGLVLVLSVIYAFLVKDRVEIFVNHPSATTNGAEDESQLGISQAASDPMAHQRSCRCFVFAVYVSHVILCRIILLVVFAALLLDSSNFPVQFQCPWPMKTTSMSHGNFTTRPITNFLTIDCNYPTGSKNEIVGVISIIVNFLFGTVALTRLACLMWSTWNDRNLCTDFEFCCVYLLGKRKTIRKFLREIRENISKDIFYLHDDFGEERFSRRKLENMYINILIQEGRESTWTSRRMFKNRHESYEAHLKAPVDTTILQETADIFKPTGFRKDHPRTILIVGRPGIGKTLLTKMLFYEWQQQKSEFWHGKLVILIRFRNFNKGETSLRKMLRCSDGHNMSSAFNCIYEYICWFPRNVILIFDGLDELKINDETLAEEKTVNSHDEDAHILLIFKQLVKGELLPGVTVLTTSRPTAEYIYRQDLEFDREVEILGFHEEQIKSYVETFCRNDKQNLSSEIWSLIEESPELLSLCYIPVNSYIVCLTLKESIDVDEQGAEGQRNVPRTITELYKRAIKVLLFRHHLKYRGNPPPKGYFTEKLPEPLQIDLDN
;
A
#
# COMPACT_ATOMS: atom_id res chain seq x y z
N MET A 1 31.85 -21.48 14.70
CA MET A 1 31.04 -20.68 13.75
C MET A 1 29.72 -21.36 13.36
N GLU A 2 29.67 -22.67 13.07
CA GLU A 2 28.42 -23.37 12.69
C GLU A 2 27.27 -23.30 13.73
N SER A 3 27.56 -23.36 15.03
CA SER A 3 26.52 -23.20 16.08
C SER A 3 25.91 -21.80 16.11
N CYS A 4 26.64 -20.76 15.69
CA CYS A 4 26.13 -19.38 15.66
C CYS A 4 25.26 -19.11 14.43
N LEU A 5 25.53 -19.79 13.30
CA LEU A 5 24.67 -19.71 12.10
C LEU A 5 23.26 -20.28 12.35
N LYS A 6 23.11 -21.22 13.29
CA LYS A 6 21.81 -21.73 13.75
C LYS A 6 21.01 -20.72 14.60
N LEU A 7 21.64 -19.68 15.13
CA LEU A 7 21.01 -18.63 15.92
C LEU A 7 20.42 -17.50 15.07
N LEU A 8 20.68 -17.47 13.76
CA LEU A 8 20.04 -16.51 12.87
C LEU A 8 18.55 -16.88 12.72
N PRO A 9 17.61 -16.03 13.17
CA PRO A 9 16.20 -16.23 12.91
C PRO A 9 15.98 -16.30 11.39
N ARG A 10 15.52 -17.45 10.88
CA ARG A 10 15.38 -17.74 9.43
C ARG A 10 14.51 -16.75 8.64
N LYS A 11 13.84 -15.82 9.30
CA LYS A 11 12.84 -14.91 8.73
C LYS A 11 13.20 -13.43 8.81
N SER A 12 14.29 -13.07 9.52
CA SER A 12 14.78 -11.68 9.63
C SER A 12 15.65 -11.23 8.45
N TYR A 13 16.03 -12.18 7.58
CA TYR A 13 16.83 -11.95 6.38
C TYR A 13 16.18 -12.61 5.17
N ASN A 14 16.37 -12.01 4.00
CA ASN A 14 16.08 -12.63 2.72
C ASN A 14 17.07 -13.79 2.48
N THR A 15 16.64 -14.85 1.79
CA THR A 15 17.44 -16.04 1.44
C THR A 15 18.84 -15.68 0.91
N PHE A 16 18.94 -14.66 0.05
CA PHE A 16 20.23 -14.21 -0.48
C PHE A 16 21.16 -13.64 0.59
N ASP A 17 20.62 -12.86 1.55
CA ASP A 17 21.42 -12.26 2.62
C ASP A 17 21.95 -13.31 3.59
N VAL A 18 21.18 -14.38 3.84
CA VAL A 18 21.62 -15.54 4.62
C VAL A 18 22.75 -16.28 3.89
N VAL A 19 22.60 -16.52 2.59
CA VAL A 19 23.63 -17.18 1.78
C VAL A 19 24.91 -16.34 1.72
N SER A 20 24.79 -15.03 1.55
CA SER A 20 25.93 -14.11 1.51
C SER A 20 26.72 -14.12 2.83
N VAL A 21 26.06 -13.99 3.98
CA VAL A 21 26.74 -14.05 5.30
C VAL A 21 27.36 -15.42 5.54
N THR A 22 26.67 -16.50 5.17
CA THR A 22 27.19 -17.87 5.34
C THR A 22 28.46 -18.09 4.51
N LEU A 23 28.46 -17.63 3.25
CA LEU A 23 29.62 -17.71 2.37
C LEU A 23 30.79 -16.85 2.88
N PHE A 24 30.51 -15.64 3.38
CA PHE A 24 31.54 -14.78 3.96
C PHE A 24 32.22 -15.41 5.17
N VAL A 25 31.43 -16.01 6.06
CA VAL A 25 31.93 -16.69 7.27
C VAL A 25 32.68 -17.98 6.93
N SER A 26 32.24 -18.75 5.93
CA SER A 26 32.95 -19.97 5.53
C SER A 26 34.30 -19.67 4.89
N ILE A 27 34.37 -18.68 4.00
CA ILE A 27 35.63 -18.19 3.42
C ILE A 27 36.54 -17.66 4.54
N GLY A 28 35.99 -16.85 5.45
CA GLY A 28 36.72 -16.32 6.59
C GLY A 28 37.34 -17.40 7.48
N GLY A 29 36.60 -18.46 7.79
CA GLY A 29 37.10 -19.58 8.57
C GLY A 29 38.32 -20.28 7.94
N VAL A 30 38.30 -20.47 6.61
CA VAL A 30 39.43 -21.06 5.87
C VAL A 30 40.64 -20.13 5.90
N VAL A 31 40.44 -18.84 5.65
CA VAL A 31 41.52 -17.84 5.63
C VAL A 31 42.15 -17.68 7.03
N ILE A 32 41.35 -17.63 8.09
CA ILE A 32 41.83 -17.59 9.48
C ILE A 32 42.63 -18.85 9.81
N GLY A 33 42.15 -20.03 9.43
CA GLY A 33 42.86 -21.29 9.66
C GLY A 33 44.23 -21.33 8.99
N PHE A 34 44.31 -20.84 7.76
CA PHE A 34 45.56 -20.73 7.01
C PHE A 34 46.51 -19.68 7.61
N ALA A 35 46.00 -18.52 8.01
CA ALA A 35 46.79 -17.48 8.70
C ALA A 35 47.38 -18.01 10.02
N ASN A 36 46.59 -18.71 10.83
CA ASN A 36 47.06 -19.31 12.08
C ASN A 36 48.11 -20.40 11.86
N ASP A 37 47.97 -21.23 10.81
CA ASP A 37 48.99 -22.24 10.47
C ASP A 37 50.32 -21.59 10.02
N ILE A 38 50.25 -20.50 9.26
CA ILE A 38 51.42 -19.74 8.83
C ILE A 38 52.12 -19.08 10.02
N GLU A 39 51.36 -18.41 10.89
CA GLU A 39 51.91 -17.71 12.05
C GLU A 39 52.45 -18.67 13.12
N SER A 40 51.77 -19.80 13.37
CA SER A 40 52.25 -20.81 14.34
C SER A 40 53.52 -21.54 13.91
N LYS A 41 53.85 -21.52 12.61
CA LYS A 41 55.08 -22.10 12.03
C LYS A 41 56.12 -21.05 11.66
N ALA A 42 55.93 -19.79 12.07
CA ALA A 42 56.84 -18.70 11.77
C ALA A 42 58.24 -18.97 12.35
N THR A 43 59.24 -18.98 11.48
CA THR A 43 60.65 -19.12 11.89
C THR A 43 61.48 -18.14 11.07
N LEU A 44 62.32 -17.35 11.77
CA LEU A 44 63.27 -16.42 11.16
C LEU A 44 64.59 -17.17 10.95
N GLN A 45 65.11 -17.20 9.73
CA GLN A 45 66.40 -17.81 9.42
C GLN A 45 67.46 -16.74 9.29
N CYS A 46 68.45 -16.72 10.20
CA CYS A 46 69.53 -15.73 10.18
C CYS A 46 70.86 -16.37 9.75
N TYR A 47 71.61 -15.69 8.89
CA TYR A 47 72.91 -16.18 8.40
C TYR A 47 74.05 -15.35 9.02
N PRO A 48 74.62 -15.78 10.17
CA PRO A 48 75.74 -15.06 10.77
C PRO A 48 77.02 -15.24 9.96
N ASP A 49 77.89 -14.22 9.97
CA ASP A 49 79.20 -14.26 9.34
C ASP A 49 80.08 -15.39 9.94
N LYS A 50 80.87 -16.06 9.09
CA LYS A 50 81.61 -17.31 9.42
C LYS A 50 82.53 -17.22 10.65
N ASN A 51 82.93 -16.02 11.06
CA ASN A 51 83.82 -15.78 12.21
C ASN A 51 83.08 -15.66 13.56
N LEU A 52 81.74 -15.63 13.58
CA LEU A 52 80.92 -15.40 14.77
C LEU A 52 80.14 -16.66 15.24
N ALA A 53 80.15 -17.72 14.41
CA ALA A 53 79.31 -18.90 14.61
C ALA A 53 79.76 -19.84 15.75
N SER A 54 80.93 -19.62 16.35
CA SER A 54 81.52 -20.55 17.34
C SER A 54 80.98 -20.39 18.77
N ASP A 55 80.35 -19.26 19.11
CA ASP A 55 80.01 -18.92 20.51
C ASP A 55 78.51 -18.63 20.76
N ILE A 56 77.67 -18.65 19.71
CA ILE A 56 76.27 -18.26 19.78
C ILE A 56 75.39 -19.44 19.37
N SER A 57 74.44 -19.85 20.23
CA SER A 57 73.44 -20.81 19.82
C SER A 57 72.52 -20.19 18.78
N ALA A 58 72.51 -20.73 17.55
CA ALA A 58 71.71 -20.22 16.43
C ALA A 58 70.24 -19.95 16.81
N ARG A 59 69.65 -20.83 17.64
CA ARG A 59 68.28 -20.67 18.15
C ARG A 59 68.07 -19.41 19.01
N LYS A 60 69.05 -19.02 19.83
CA LYS A 60 68.94 -17.82 20.69
C LYS A 60 69.05 -16.54 19.85
N LEU A 61 69.93 -16.54 18.85
CA LEU A 61 70.07 -15.46 17.88
C LEU A 61 68.77 -15.26 17.10
N GLU A 62 68.22 -16.34 16.54
CA GLU A 62 66.96 -16.30 15.77
C GLU A 62 65.79 -15.82 16.62
N THR A 63 65.69 -16.25 17.88
CA THR A 63 64.60 -15.84 18.79
C THR A 63 64.67 -14.34 19.12
N GLU A 64 65.85 -13.82 19.41
CA GLU A 64 66.02 -12.42 19.81
C GLU A 64 65.97 -11.44 18.61
N CYS A 65 66.36 -11.91 17.41
CA CYS A 65 66.12 -11.18 16.16
C CYS A 65 64.65 -11.22 15.71
N LEU A 66 63.95 -12.34 15.94
CA LEU A 66 62.51 -12.44 15.70
C LEU A 66 61.73 -11.47 16.59
N LEU A 67 62.08 -11.36 17.88
CA LEU A 67 61.45 -10.39 18.79
C LEU A 67 61.65 -8.93 18.35
N LYS A 68 62.81 -8.59 17.76
CA LYS A 68 63.06 -7.24 17.21
C LYS A 68 62.28 -6.98 15.93
N TYR A 69 62.20 -7.98 15.06
CA TYR A 69 61.37 -7.92 13.87
C TYR A 69 59.89 -7.73 14.23
N GLU A 70 59.41 -8.46 15.25
CA GLU A 70 58.05 -8.28 15.80
C GLU A 70 57.85 -6.89 16.41
N GLN A 71 58.85 -6.32 17.08
CA GLN A 71 58.74 -4.98 17.65
C GLN A 71 58.68 -3.86 16.58
N GLU A 72 59.29 -4.07 15.41
CA GLU A 72 59.43 -3.06 14.36
C GLU A 72 58.36 -3.16 13.27
N PHE A 73 57.93 -4.37 12.91
CA PHE A 73 57.06 -4.61 11.75
C PHE A 73 55.73 -5.30 12.07
N TYR A 74 55.55 -5.89 13.27
CA TYR A 74 54.23 -6.43 13.62
C TYR A 74 53.30 -5.30 14.06
N PRO A 75 52.04 -5.27 13.58
CA PRO A 75 51.02 -4.39 14.13
C PRO A 75 50.77 -4.72 15.60
N SER A 76 50.07 -3.85 16.31
CA SER A 76 49.63 -4.08 17.71
C SER A 76 48.85 -5.39 17.91
N LEU A 77 48.35 -6.00 16.82
CA LEU A 77 47.59 -7.25 16.78
C LEU A 77 48.09 -8.14 15.63
N PRO A 78 48.24 -9.46 15.84
CA PRO A 78 48.54 -10.42 14.78
C PRO A 78 47.48 -10.46 13.67
N ILE A 79 47.86 -10.84 12.45
CA ILE A 79 46.95 -10.83 11.28
C ILE A 79 45.80 -11.81 11.49
N TYR A 80 46.07 -13.01 12.03
CA TYR A 80 44.99 -13.96 12.34
C TYR A 80 43.96 -13.37 13.32
N VAL A 81 44.39 -12.52 14.27
CA VAL A 81 43.50 -11.85 15.23
C VAL A 81 42.68 -10.78 14.52
N LEU A 82 43.29 -10.00 13.63
CA LEU A 82 42.60 -8.98 12.84
C LEU A 82 41.55 -9.61 11.90
N LEU A 83 41.88 -10.74 11.28
CA LEU A 83 40.95 -11.52 10.47
C LEU A 83 39.81 -12.10 11.31
N LEU A 84 40.12 -12.66 12.49
CA LEU A 84 39.12 -13.16 13.43
C LEU A 84 38.14 -12.05 13.85
N MET A 85 38.64 -10.84 14.14
CA MET A 85 37.80 -9.69 14.45
C MET A 85 36.94 -9.28 13.25
N ASN A 86 37.49 -9.21 12.04
CA ASN A 86 36.73 -8.83 10.83
C ASN A 86 35.57 -9.80 10.57
N PHE A 87 35.86 -11.09 10.40
CA PHE A 87 34.84 -12.09 10.08
C PHE A 87 33.89 -12.33 11.28
N GLY A 88 34.40 -12.26 12.51
CA GLY A 88 33.62 -12.43 13.73
C GLY A 88 32.65 -11.27 13.98
N LEU A 89 33.10 -10.02 13.84
CA LEU A 89 32.28 -8.84 14.14
C LEU A 89 31.14 -8.68 13.14
N VAL A 90 31.35 -9.00 11.85
CA VAL A 90 30.27 -9.04 10.86
C VAL A 90 29.18 -10.02 11.28
N LEU A 91 29.55 -11.22 11.76
CA LEU A 91 28.60 -12.22 12.24
C LEU A 91 27.86 -11.74 13.49
N VAL A 92 28.58 -11.20 14.48
CA VAL A 92 27.98 -10.70 15.74
C VAL A 92 26.98 -9.57 15.46
N LEU A 93 27.36 -8.58 14.64
CA LEU A 93 26.47 -7.48 14.29
C LEU A 93 25.27 -7.94 13.45
N SER A 94 25.44 -8.98 12.62
CA SER A 94 24.34 -9.61 11.88
C SER A 94 23.35 -10.33 12.80
N VAL A 95 23.84 -10.95 13.88
CA VAL A 95 22.99 -11.54 14.92
C VAL A 95 22.28 -10.46 15.73
N ILE A 96 22.98 -9.39 16.13
CA ILE A 96 22.38 -8.25 16.84
C ILE A 96 21.25 -7.62 16.04
N TYR A 97 21.47 -7.32 14.75
CA TYR A 97 20.39 -6.86 13.86
C TYR A 97 19.20 -7.82 13.90
N ALA A 98 19.45 -9.13 13.80
CA ALA A 98 18.39 -10.11 13.71
C ALA A 98 17.54 -10.17 14.98
N PHE A 99 18.15 -9.97 16.15
CA PHE A 99 17.45 -9.83 17.44
C PHE A 99 16.67 -8.51 17.52
N LEU A 100 17.25 -7.39 17.07
CA LEU A 100 16.57 -6.08 17.10
C LEU A 100 15.29 -6.05 16.27
N VAL A 101 15.27 -6.76 15.14
CA VAL A 101 14.07 -6.84 14.28
C VAL A 101 13.21 -8.06 14.57
N LYS A 102 13.63 -8.98 15.45
CA LYS A 102 12.98 -10.27 15.68
C LYS A 102 11.52 -10.10 16.06
N ASP A 103 11.23 -9.33 17.09
CA ASP A 103 9.86 -9.20 17.62
C ASP A 103 8.94 -8.55 16.59
N ARG A 104 9.44 -7.56 15.85
CA ARG A 104 8.71 -6.90 14.75
C ARG A 104 8.46 -7.85 13.57
N VAL A 105 9.46 -8.61 13.16
CA VAL A 105 9.36 -9.57 12.06
C VAL A 105 8.46 -10.75 12.44
N GLU A 106 8.53 -11.22 13.69
CA GLU A 106 7.69 -12.31 14.20
C GLU A 106 6.21 -11.94 14.22
N ILE A 107 5.85 -10.68 14.51
CA ILE A 107 4.48 -10.17 14.34
C ILE A 107 3.98 -10.39 12.90
N PHE A 108 4.82 -10.11 11.89
CA PHE A 108 4.46 -10.28 10.47
C PHE A 108 4.54 -11.73 9.97
N VAL A 109 5.12 -12.62 10.77
CA VAL A 109 5.43 -14.00 10.41
C VAL A 109 4.51 -15.01 11.07
N ASN A 110 4.08 -14.75 12.30
CA ASN A 110 3.28 -15.67 13.14
C ASN A 110 1.78 -15.36 13.09
N HIS A 111 1.37 -14.23 12.52
CA HIS A 111 0.01 -14.03 12.00
C HIS A 111 -0.06 -14.20 10.47
N PRO A 112 -0.02 -15.43 9.91
CA PRO A 112 -0.53 -15.62 8.55
C PRO A 112 -1.59 -16.72 8.40
N SER A 113 -1.83 -17.55 9.41
CA SER A 113 -2.79 -18.69 9.38
C SER A 113 -2.50 -19.67 10.53
N ALA A 114 -3.34 -19.75 11.57
CA ALA A 114 -3.48 -20.95 12.42
C ALA A 114 -4.83 -20.97 13.16
N THR A 115 -5.83 -21.58 12.50
CA THR A 115 -6.79 -22.61 12.98
C THR A 115 -7.63 -22.33 14.24
N THR A 116 -8.94 -22.10 14.20
CA THR A 116 -10.03 -23.07 13.88
C THR A 116 -9.78 -24.50 14.39
N ASN A 117 -10.23 -24.78 15.63
CA ASN A 117 -11.08 -25.92 16.02
C ASN A 117 -11.31 -25.88 17.55
N GLY A 118 -12.56 -26.05 17.97
CA GLY A 118 -12.91 -26.45 19.34
C GLY A 118 -13.48 -25.33 20.23
N ALA A 119 -14.70 -25.56 20.69
CA ALA A 119 -15.52 -24.71 21.55
C ALA A 119 -15.17 -24.84 23.05
N GLU A 120 -15.76 -23.94 23.85
CA GLU A 120 -16.14 -24.06 25.28
C GLU A 120 -14.97 -24.32 26.27
N ASP A 121 -14.67 -23.49 27.27
CA ASP A 121 -15.52 -23.12 28.40
C ASP A 121 -14.75 -22.13 29.32
N GLU A 122 -15.51 -21.32 30.06
CA GLU A 122 -15.02 -20.49 31.16
C GLU A 122 -14.59 -21.31 32.38
N SER A 123 -13.54 -20.87 33.10
CA SER A 123 -13.61 -20.72 34.57
C SER A 123 -12.36 -20.05 35.17
N GLN A 124 -12.67 -18.98 35.90
CA GLN A 124 -11.98 -18.26 36.98
C GLN A 124 -10.70 -18.86 37.61
N LEU A 125 -9.68 -18.01 37.83
CA LEU A 125 -9.19 -17.64 39.17
C LEU A 125 -8.26 -16.42 39.10
N GLY A 126 -8.53 -15.39 39.92
CA GLY A 126 -7.77 -14.14 39.96
C GLY A 126 -6.48 -14.21 40.81
N ILE A 127 -5.62 -13.20 40.62
CA ILE A 127 -5.18 -12.23 41.65
C ILE A 127 -4.28 -11.16 40.97
N SER A 128 -4.69 -9.92 41.22
CA SER A 128 -4.06 -8.59 41.12
C SER A 128 -2.53 -8.47 40.97
N GLN A 129 -2.07 -7.63 40.02
CA GLN A 129 -1.50 -6.27 40.24
C GLN A 129 -0.58 -5.81 39.08
N ALA A 130 -0.59 -4.49 38.89
CA ALA A 130 0.41 -3.64 38.23
C ALA A 130 0.38 -3.51 36.69
N ALA A 131 -0.32 -2.44 36.28
CA ALA A 131 0.01 -1.51 35.19
C ALA A 131 1.21 -1.86 34.29
N SER A 132 0.91 -2.26 33.06
CA SER A 132 1.64 -1.82 31.87
C SER A 132 0.75 -2.02 30.64
N ASP A 133 0.32 -0.92 30.05
CA ASP A 133 -0.38 -0.85 28.76
C ASP A 133 0.32 -1.70 27.68
N PRO A 134 -0.41 -2.59 26.97
CA PRO A 134 0.10 -3.17 25.73
C PRO A 134 -0.15 -2.29 24.50
N MET A 135 -0.85 -1.16 24.62
CA MET A 135 -1.36 -0.39 23.47
C MET A 135 -0.61 0.91 23.14
N ALA A 136 0.43 1.27 23.89
CA ALA A 136 1.26 2.45 23.56
C ALA A 136 2.27 2.19 22.42
N HIS A 137 2.42 0.95 21.96
CA HIS A 137 3.53 0.56 21.07
C HIS A 137 3.24 0.66 19.56
N GLN A 138 2.04 1.11 19.18
CA GLN A 138 1.60 1.23 17.77
C GLN A 138 1.70 2.66 17.21
N ARG A 139 2.58 3.50 17.78
CA ARG A 139 3.12 4.71 17.12
C ARG A 139 4.58 4.52 16.67
N SER A 140 5.01 3.27 16.50
CA SER A 140 6.36 2.93 16.07
C SER A 140 6.59 3.37 14.62
N CYS A 141 7.66 4.14 14.42
CA CYS A 141 8.11 4.71 13.14
C CYS A 141 7.82 3.78 11.96
N ARG A 142 7.06 4.24 10.96
CA ARG A 142 6.60 3.43 9.81
C ARG A 142 7.73 2.79 8.98
N CYS A 143 8.99 3.16 9.23
CA CYS A 143 10.19 2.71 8.50
C CYS A 143 11.30 2.20 9.45
N PHE A 144 10.98 1.78 10.68
CA PHE A 144 11.96 1.31 11.67
C PHE A 144 12.76 0.08 11.20
N VAL A 145 12.10 -1.01 10.81
CA VAL A 145 12.75 -2.23 10.29
C VAL A 145 13.56 -1.93 9.03
N PHE A 146 13.02 -1.11 8.12
CA PHE A 146 13.75 -0.68 6.92
C PHE A 146 15.00 0.13 7.27
N ALA A 147 14.88 1.13 8.15
CA ALA A 147 15.99 1.97 8.58
C ALA A 147 17.06 1.19 9.34
N VAL A 148 16.66 0.26 10.20
CA VAL A 148 17.58 -0.63 10.94
C VAL A 148 18.29 -1.58 9.98
N TYR A 149 17.62 -2.10 8.95
CA TYR A 149 18.27 -2.92 7.91
C TYR A 149 19.28 -2.11 7.08
N VAL A 150 18.89 -0.94 6.58
CA VAL A 150 19.79 -0.05 5.82
C VAL A 150 21.01 0.34 6.67
N SER A 151 20.78 0.71 7.92
CA SER A 151 21.84 1.04 8.88
C SER A 151 22.75 -0.17 9.14
N HIS A 152 22.18 -1.37 9.29
CA HIS A 152 22.95 -2.60 9.44
C HIS A 152 23.82 -2.89 8.21
N VAL A 153 23.30 -2.77 6.99
CA VAL A 153 24.07 -3.00 5.76
C VAL A 153 25.19 -1.97 5.63
N ILE A 154 24.92 -0.69 5.86
CA ILE A 154 25.94 0.38 5.78
C ILE A 154 27.02 0.18 6.84
N LEU A 155 26.64 0.06 8.11
CA LEU A 155 27.59 -0.02 9.21
C LEU A 155 28.39 -1.32 9.17
N CYS A 156 27.73 -2.46 8.95
CA CYS A 156 28.35 -3.77 9.14
C CYS A 156 28.97 -4.34 7.87
N ARG A 157 28.44 -4.02 6.68
CA ARG A 157 28.91 -4.61 5.41
C ARG A 157 29.64 -3.63 4.50
N ILE A 158 29.58 -2.33 4.77
CA ILE A 158 30.32 -1.32 3.98
C ILE A 158 31.42 -0.71 4.84
N ILE A 159 31.07 0.03 5.90
CA ILE A 159 32.05 0.74 6.74
C ILE A 159 33.02 -0.23 7.38
N LEU A 160 32.52 -1.29 8.02
CA LEU A 160 33.37 -2.25 8.71
C LEU A 160 34.36 -2.95 7.78
N LEU A 161 33.92 -3.41 6.60
CA LEU A 161 34.79 -4.08 5.63
C LEU A 161 35.86 -3.15 5.07
N VAL A 162 35.53 -1.86 4.85
CA VAL A 162 36.49 -0.84 4.40
C VAL A 162 37.53 -0.55 5.48
N VAL A 163 37.11 -0.40 6.73
CA VAL A 163 38.02 -0.17 7.87
C VAL A 163 38.98 -1.35 8.04
N PHE A 164 38.48 -2.60 8.01
CA PHE A 164 39.36 -3.76 8.11
C PHE A 164 40.25 -3.96 6.88
N ALA A 165 39.80 -3.60 5.69
CA ALA A 165 40.66 -3.61 4.50
C ALA A 165 41.81 -2.59 4.65
N ALA A 166 41.56 -1.40 5.17
CA ALA A 166 42.59 -0.40 5.47
C ALA A 166 43.58 -0.90 6.54
N LEU A 167 43.07 -1.46 7.64
CA LEU A 167 43.93 -2.05 8.69
C LEU A 167 44.76 -3.22 8.17
N LEU A 168 44.20 -4.05 7.28
CA LEU A 168 44.92 -5.15 6.65
C LEU A 168 46.02 -4.64 5.71
N LEU A 169 45.75 -3.58 4.94
CA LEU A 169 46.75 -2.92 4.10
C LEU A 169 47.94 -2.43 4.93
N ASP A 170 47.68 -1.71 6.01
CA ASP A 170 48.71 -1.21 6.93
C ASP A 170 49.50 -2.37 7.56
N SER A 171 48.82 -3.48 7.90
CA SER A 171 49.45 -4.65 8.50
C SER A 171 50.20 -5.56 7.54
N SER A 172 50.01 -5.45 6.23
CA SER A 172 50.48 -6.43 5.23
C SER A 172 51.90 -6.18 4.72
N ASN A 173 52.57 -5.12 5.17
CA ASN A 173 53.86 -4.68 4.65
C ASN A 173 55.06 -5.35 5.37
N PHE A 174 55.25 -6.66 5.16
CA PHE A 174 56.32 -7.43 5.81
C PHE A 174 57.57 -7.56 4.93
N PRO A 175 58.72 -6.99 5.32
CA PRO A 175 59.96 -7.18 4.56
C PRO A 175 60.46 -8.62 4.72
N VAL A 176 60.74 -9.27 3.58
CA VAL A 176 61.28 -10.64 3.51
C VAL A 176 62.74 -10.69 3.98
N GLN A 177 63.49 -9.60 3.79
CA GLN A 177 64.87 -9.46 4.27
C GLN A 177 64.91 -8.43 5.39
N PHE A 178 65.47 -8.82 6.54
CA PHE A 178 65.59 -7.96 7.72
C PHE A 178 67.02 -7.94 8.23
N GLN A 179 67.53 -6.74 8.48
CA GLN A 179 68.86 -6.55 9.07
C GLN A 179 68.73 -6.41 10.58
N CYS A 180 69.03 -7.47 11.32
CA CYS A 180 68.92 -7.50 12.78
C CYS A 180 70.16 -6.88 13.45
N PRO A 181 70.03 -5.82 14.26
CA PRO A 181 71.15 -5.25 15.02
C PRO A 181 71.42 -6.08 16.28
N TRP A 182 72.59 -6.73 16.37
CA TRP A 182 73.01 -7.57 17.50
C TRP A 182 74.03 -6.84 18.40
N PRO A 183 73.77 -6.70 19.72
CA PRO A 183 74.71 -6.05 20.63
C PRO A 183 75.92 -6.96 20.91
N MET A 184 77.14 -6.48 20.64
CA MET A 184 78.36 -7.16 21.09
C MET A 184 78.68 -6.82 22.55
N LYS A 185 78.89 -7.83 23.39
CA LYS A 185 79.54 -7.64 24.70
C LYS A 185 81.04 -7.57 24.49
N THR A 186 81.62 -6.37 24.48
CA THR A 186 83.07 -6.17 24.56
C THR A 186 83.48 -6.06 26.03
N THR A 187 84.05 -7.13 26.59
CA THR A 187 84.77 -7.03 27.86
C THR A 187 86.14 -6.42 27.57
N SER A 188 86.28 -5.10 27.71
CA SER A 188 87.61 -4.48 27.75
C SER A 188 87.97 -4.18 29.20
N MET A 189 89.02 -4.84 29.70
CA MET A 189 89.77 -4.29 30.84
C MET A 189 90.66 -3.19 30.28
N SER A 190 90.35 -1.93 30.62
CA SER A 190 91.31 -0.83 30.45
C SER A 190 91.73 -0.33 31.83
N HIS A 191 93.03 -0.40 32.11
CA HIS A 191 93.64 0.45 33.14
C HIS A 191 93.76 1.86 32.57
N GLY A 192 93.18 2.84 33.25
CA GLY A 192 93.57 4.25 33.15
C GLY A 192 92.61 5.17 32.39
N ASN A 193 91.80 5.89 33.17
CA ASN A 193 91.14 7.18 32.95
C ASN A 193 91.15 7.78 31.53
N PHE A 194 90.02 7.66 30.83
CA PHE A 194 89.41 8.77 30.08
C PHE A 194 87.91 8.50 29.94
N THR A 195 87.08 9.52 30.14
CA THR A 195 85.62 9.46 30.01
C THR A 195 85.23 9.12 28.57
N THR A 196 84.82 7.88 28.32
CA THR A 196 84.21 7.46 27.06
C THR A 196 82.82 6.90 27.31
N ARG A 197 81.80 7.55 26.73
CA ARG A 197 80.45 6.97 26.57
C ARG A 197 80.58 5.55 26.01
N PRO A 198 79.84 4.55 26.50
CA PRO A 198 79.90 3.22 25.91
C PRO A 198 79.34 3.31 24.49
N ILE A 199 80.23 3.21 23.50
CA ILE A 199 79.83 2.96 22.11
C ILE A 199 79.45 1.48 22.08
N THR A 200 78.15 1.21 22.13
CA THR A 200 77.61 -0.11 21.80
C THR A 200 77.82 -0.32 20.30
N ASN A 201 78.86 -1.06 19.93
CA ASN A 201 79.00 -1.53 18.56
C ASN A 201 77.91 -2.59 18.30
N PHE A 202 76.99 -2.29 17.40
CA PHE A 202 75.98 -3.24 16.93
C PHE A 202 76.47 -3.89 15.64
N LEU A 203 76.40 -5.21 15.58
CA LEU A 203 76.64 -5.96 14.35
C LEU A 203 75.30 -6.18 13.64
N THR A 204 75.20 -5.83 12.36
CA THR A 204 74.00 -6.10 11.55
C THR A 204 74.08 -7.51 10.96
N ILE A 205 73.08 -8.35 11.25
CA ILE A 205 72.98 -9.72 10.75
C ILE A 205 71.81 -9.79 9.77
N ASP A 206 72.05 -10.31 8.56
CA ASP A 206 71.00 -10.51 7.57
C ASP A 206 70.15 -11.75 7.92
N CYS A 207 68.86 -11.52 8.09
CA CYS A 207 67.85 -12.53 8.37
C CYS A 207 66.80 -12.58 7.25
N ASN A 208 66.36 -13.79 6.91
CA ASN A 208 65.31 -14.05 5.94
C ASN A 208 64.04 -14.51 6.66
N TYR A 209 62.93 -13.81 6.43
CA TYR A 209 61.61 -14.10 6.97
C TYR A 209 60.66 -14.57 5.85
N PRO A 210 60.72 -15.86 5.45
CA PRO A 210 59.91 -16.39 4.36
C PRO A 210 58.41 -16.43 4.68
N THR A 211 58.04 -16.31 5.95
CA THR A 211 56.65 -16.23 6.41
C THR A 211 56.01 -14.88 6.07
N GLY A 212 56.80 -13.81 5.92
CA GLY A 212 56.30 -12.45 5.62
C GLY A 212 55.57 -12.37 4.28
N SER A 213 56.13 -12.96 3.23
CA SER A 213 55.49 -13.00 1.90
C SER A 213 54.19 -13.81 1.89
N LYS A 214 54.09 -14.86 2.72
CA LYS A 214 52.86 -15.65 2.87
C LYS A 214 51.78 -14.84 3.59
N ASN A 215 52.15 -14.08 4.61
CA ASN A 215 51.26 -13.18 5.34
C ASN A 215 50.74 -12.03 4.45
N GLU A 216 51.60 -11.48 3.60
CA GLU A 216 51.22 -10.49 2.59
C GLU A 216 50.17 -11.05 1.62
N ILE A 217 50.38 -12.26 1.09
CA ILE A 217 49.41 -12.94 0.21
C ILE A 217 48.06 -13.14 0.93
N VAL A 218 48.08 -13.57 2.20
CA VAL A 218 46.85 -13.74 3.00
C VAL A 218 46.12 -12.41 3.22
N GLY A 219 46.86 -11.34 3.49
CA GLY A 219 46.31 -9.98 3.60
C GLY A 219 45.63 -9.53 2.31
N VAL A 220 46.31 -9.68 1.17
CA VAL A 220 45.79 -9.31 -0.17
C VAL A 220 44.53 -10.12 -0.50
N ILE A 221 44.53 -11.44 -0.28
CA ILE A 221 43.34 -12.27 -0.50
C ILE A 221 42.17 -11.78 0.37
N SER A 222 42.42 -11.45 1.62
CA SER A 222 41.40 -10.97 2.56
C SER A 222 40.82 -9.61 2.14
N ILE A 223 41.65 -8.71 1.63
CA ILE A 223 41.22 -7.41 1.09
C ILE A 223 40.33 -7.60 -0.15
N ILE A 224 40.73 -8.49 -1.06
CA ILE A 224 39.93 -8.81 -2.26
C ILE A 224 38.56 -9.37 -1.86
N VAL A 225 38.51 -10.28 -0.90
CA VAL A 225 37.25 -10.84 -0.38
C VAL A 225 36.39 -9.73 0.24
N ASN A 226 36.94 -8.87 1.10
CA ASN A 226 36.19 -7.76 1.70
C ASN A 226 35.62 -6.80 0.63
N PHE A 227 36.41 -6.48 -0.41
CA PHE A 227 35.97 -5.62 -1.51
C PHE A 227 34.84 -6.27 -2.32
N LEU A 228 34.94 -7.57 -2.63
CA LEU A 228 33.91 -8.30 -3.36
C LEU A 228 32.58 -8.30 -2.58
N PHE A 229 32.60 -8.59 -1.27
CA PHE A 229 31.38 -8.58 -0.46
C PHE A 229 30.83 -7.17 -0.23
N GLY A 230 31.71 -6.17 -0.09
CA GLY A 230 31.32 -4.76 0.01
C GLY A 230 30.63 -4.24 -1.25
N THR A 231 31.14 -4.57 -2.43
CA THR A 231 30.54 -4.17 -3.73
C THR A 231 29.18 -4.84 -3.97
N VAL A 232 29.02 -6.12 -3.60
CA VAL A 232 27.71 -6.81 -3.65
C VAL A 232 26.71 -6.15 -2.70
N ALA A 233 27.13 -5.81 -1.47
CA ALA A 233 26.26 -5.12 -0.51
C ALA A 233 25.86 -3.72 -1.00
N LEU A 234 26.79 -2.94 -1.56
CA LEU A 234 26.54 -1.63 -2.15
C LEU A 234 25.56 -1.69 -3.32
N THR A 235 25.75 -2.64 -4.25
CA THR A 235 24.85 -2.80 -5.41
C THR A 235 23.44 -3.12 -4.95
N ARG A 236 23.30 -3.99 -3.95
CA ARG A 236 22.00 -4.37 -3.39
C ARG A 236 21.32 -3.22 -2.66
N LEU A 237 22.08 -2.43 -1.89
CA LEU A 237 21.58 -1.21 -1.26
C LEU A 237 21.13 -0.19 -2.32
N ALA A 238 21.90 0.00 -3.39
CA ALA A 238 21.52 0.88 -4.49
C ALA A 238 20.24 0.42 -5.20
N CYS A 239 20.09 -0.88 -5.47
CA CYS A 239 18.86 -1.45 -6.03
C CYS A 239 17.64 -1.25 -5.11
N LEU A 240 17.82 -1.44 -3.81
CA LEU A 240 16.77 -1.17 -2.81
C LEU A 240 16.37 0.30 -2.80
N MET A 241 17.35 1.21 -2.75
CA MET A 241 17.11 2.66 -2.76
C MET A 241 16.47 3.13 -4.07
N TRP A 242 16.84 2.53 -5.20
CA TRP A 242 16.20 2.80 -6.50
C TRP A 242 14.74 2.32 -6.52
N SER A 243 14.49 1.13 -5.98
CA SER A 243 13.13 0.58 -5.89
C SER A 243 12.24 1.39 -4.96
N THR A 244 12.75 1.94 -3.86
CA THR A 244 11.99 2.80 -2.93
C THR A 244 11.79 4.21 -3.48
N TRP A 245 12.72 4.70 -4.30
CA TRP A 245 12.56 5.98 -5.01
C TRP A 245 11.40 5.94 -6.01
N ASN A 246 11.30 4.86 -6.78
CA ASN A 246 10.27 4.69 -7.79
C ASN A 246 8.88 4.34 -7.20
N ASP A 247 8.85 3.63 -6.07
CA ASP A 247 7.62 3.29 -5.35
C ASP A 247 7.72 3.72 -3.88
N ARG A 248 7.20 4.91 -3.57
CA ARG A 248 7.27 5.52 -2.22
C ARG A 248 6.57 4.68 -1.13
N ASN A 249 5.81 3.65 -1.50
CA ASN A 249 5.14 2.76 -0.54
C ASN A 249 6.09 1.73 0.08
N LEU A 250 7.16 1.36 -0.64
CA LEU A 250 8.09 0.30 -0.25
C LEU A 250 8.93 0.65 0.99
N CYS A 251 8.93 1.92 1.41
CA CYS A 251 9.59 2.38 2.64
C CYS A 251 8.87 1.93 3.92
N THR A 252 7.63 1.45 3.83
CA THR A 252 6.94 0.96 5.02
C THR A 252 7.52 -0.37 5.50
N ASP A 253 7.77 -0.50 6.80
CA ASP A 253 8.35 -1.69 7.44
C ASP A 253 7.65 -2.97 7.02
N PHE A 254 6.35 -2.87 6.84
CA PHE A 254 5.50 -3.95 6.46
C PHE A 254 5.67 -4.39 4.98
N GLU A 255 5.68 -3.45 4.02
CA GLU A 255 5.96 -3.80 2.62
C GLU A 255 7.39 -4.34 2.45
N PHE A 256 8.36 -3.77 3.17
CA PHE A 256 9.73 -4.29 3.23
C PHE A 256 9.77 -5.73 3.77
N CYS A 257 9.09 -6.01 4.89
CA CYS A 257 9.04 -7.37 5.45
C CYS A 257 8.35 -8.37 4.50
N CYS A 258 7.17 -8.05 3.98
CA CYS A 258 6.39 -9.00 3.17
C CYS A 258 6.92 -9.19 1.74
N VAL A 259 7.35 -8.09 1.09
CA VAL A 259 7.79 -8.13 -0.31
C VAL A 259 9.27 -8.47 -0.40
N TYR A 260 10.12 -7.90 0.44
CA TYR A 260 11.57 -8.05 0.35
C TYR A 260 12.15 -9.15 1.26
N LEU A 261 11.75 -9.25 2.53
CA LEU A 261 12.27 -10.30 3.43
C LEU A 261 11.60 -11.66 3.18
N LEU A 262 10.27 -11.69 3.04
CA LEU A 262 9.49 -12.93 2.94
C LEU A 262 9.17 -13.37 1.51
N GLY A 263 9.41 -12.52 0.50
CA GLY A 263 9.18 -12.86 -0.92
C GLY A 263 7.73 -13.18 -1.29
N LYS A 264 6.74 -12.73 -0.50
CA LYS A 264 5.31 -13.13 -0.61
C LYS A 264 4.51 -12.36 -1.68
N ARG A 265 5.15 -11.58 -2.55
CA ARG A 265 4.47 -10.74 -3.57
C ARG A 265 3.55 -11.55 -4.49
N LYS A 266 3.95 -12.79 -4.85
CA LYS A 266 3.13 -13.69 -5.67
C LYS A 266 1.89 -14.19 -4.92
N THR A 267 2.00 -14.45 -3.62
CA THR A 267 0.92 -14.91 -2.76
C THR A 267 -0.15 -13.84 -2.58
N ILE A 268 0.25 -12.58 -2.33
CA ILE A 268 -0.67 -11.45 -2.19
C ILE A 268 -1.46 -11.20 -3.49
N ARG A 269 -0.78 -11.23 -4.65
CA ARG A 269 -1.45 -11.07 -5.94
C ARG A 269 -2.45 -12.19 -6.23
N LYS A 270 -2.12 -13.43 -5.84
CA LYS A 270 -3.04 -14.57 -5.97
C LYS A 270 -4.26 -14.39 -5.07
N PHE A 271 -4.04 -14.00 -3.82
CA PHE A 271 -5.10 -13.71 -2.85
C PHE A 271 -6.05 -12.60 -3.31
N LEU A 272 -5.52 -11.45 -3.75
CA LEU A 272 -6.35 -10.36 -4.28
C LEU A 272 -7.15 -10.77 -5.51
N ARG A 273 -6.59 -11.65 -6.36
CA ARG A 273 -7.29 -12.20 -7.52
C ARG A 273 -8.47 -13.09 -7.09
N GLU A 274 -8.24 -13.98 -6.13
CA GLU A 274 -9.29 -14.86 -5.59
C GLU A 274 -10.44 -14.06 -4.97
N ILE A 275 -10.15 -12.99 -4.20
CA ILE A 275 -11.19 -12.09 -3.67
C ILE A 275 -12.01 -11.49 -4.82
N ARG A 276 -11.32 -10.98 -5.85
CA ARG A 276 -11.95 -10.29 -6.97
C ARG A 276 -12.84 -11.20 -7.81
N GLU A 277 -12.45 -12.46 -7.96
CA GLU A 277 -13.23 -13.49 -8.68
C GLU A 277 -14.45 -13.94 -7.88
N ASN A 278 -14.39 -13.89 -6.55
CA ASN A 278 -15.48 -14.26 -5.64
C ASN A 278 -16.55 -13.17 -5.44
N ILE A 279 -16.41 -12.02 -6.12
CA ILE A 279 -17.37 -10.92 -6.03
C ILE A 279 -18.69 -11.28 -6.71
N SER A 280 -19.80 -10.88 -6.08
CA SER A 280 -21.13 -11.11 -6.65
C SER A 280 -21.28 -10.39 -7.99
N LYS A 281 -21.63 -11.15 -9.03
CA LYS A 281 -21.86 -10.62 -10.38
C LYS A 281 -23.12 -9.74 -10.46
N ASP A 282 -24.03 -9.83 -9.50
CA ASP A 282 -25.30 -9.08 -9.52
C ASP A 282 -25.09 -7.57 -9.37
N ILE A 283 -23.97 -7.13 -8.80
CA ILE A 283 -23.62 -5.71 -8.69
C ILE A 283 -23.44 -5.03 -10.05
N PHE A 284 -23.08 -5.80 -11.08
CA PHE A 284 -22.78 -5.29 -12.41
C PHE A 284 -23.99 -5.23 -13.35
N TYR A 285 -25.18 -5.50 -12.81
CA TYR A 285 -26.43 -5.39 -13.53
C TYR A 285 -27.29 -4.28 -12.93
N LEU A 286 -27.94 -3.54 -13.82
CA LEU A 286 -29.03 -2.65 -13.46
C LEU A 286 -30.31 -3.48 -13.50
N HIS A 287 -30.94 -3.59 -12.34
CA HIS A 287 -32.29 -4.15 -12.24
C HIS A 287 -33.29 -3.06 -12.61
N ASP A 288 -34.10 -3.36 -13.61
CA ASP A 288 -35.17 -2.50 -14.07
C ASP A 288 -36.50 -3.02 -13.51
N ASP A 289 -37.04 -2.30 -12.52
CA ASP A 289 -38.32 -2.62 -11.91
C ASP A 289 -39.51 -2.28 -12.82
N PHE A 290 -39.31 -1.61 -13.97
CA PHE A 290 -40.37 -1.27 -14.93
C PHE A 290 -40.68 -2.41 -15.91
N GLY A 291 -40.07 -3.59 -15.82
CA GLY A 291 -40.76 -4.83 -16.19
C GLY A 291 -40.90 -5.18 -17.69
N GLU A 292 -39.89 -4.95 -18.52
CA GLU A 292 -39.72 -5.77 -19.74
C GLU A 292 -38.72 -6.90 -19.46
N GLU A 293 -39.02 -8.15 -19.82
CA GLU A 293 -38.05 -9.27 -19.72
C GLU A 293 -36.72 -8.96 -20.42
N ARG A 294 -36.76 -8.14 -21.50
CA ARG A 294 -35.57 -7.63 -22.22
C ARG A 294 -34.75 -6.58 -21.46
N PHE A 295 -35.35 -5.87 -20.51
CA PHE A 295 -34.69 -4.84 -19.68
C PHE A 295 -34.26 -5.35 -18.30
N SER A 296 -34.76 -6.53 -17.90
CA SER A 296 -34.56 -7.14 -16.58
C SER A 296 -33.09 -7.33 -16.13
N ARG A 297 -32.13 -7.27 -17.05
CA ARG A 297 -30.70 -7.46 -16.74
C ARG A 297 -29.75 -6.75 -17.72
N ARG A 298 -29.76 -5.42 -17.75
CA ARG A 298 -28.78 -4.65 -18.54
C ARG A 298 -27.44 -4.56 -17.81
N LYS A 299 -26.33 -4.81 -18.50
CA LYS A 299 -24.98 -4.63 -17.94
C LYS A 299 -24.73 -3.15 -17.67
N LEU A 300 -24.17 -2.86 -16.50
CA LEU A 300 -23.83 -1.50 -16.06
C LEU A 300 -22.97 -0.75 -17.10
N GLU A 301 -21.92 -1.40 -17.61
CA GLU A 301 -21.00 -0.81 -18.58
C GLU A 301 -21.67 -0.39 -19.90
N ASN A 302 -22.77 -1.04 -20.27
CA ASN A 302 -23.48 -0.75 -21.51
C ASN A 302 -24.43 0.44 -21.39
N MET A 303 -24.75 0.84 -20.16
CA MET A 303 -25.71 1.91 -19.85
C MET A 303 -25.02 3.15 -19.24
N TYR A 304 -23.78 2.99 -18.77
CA TYR A 304 -23.03 4.07 -18.14
C TYR A 304 -22.61 5.11 -19.19
N ILE A 305 -23.02 6.35 -18.96
CA ILE A 305 -22.56 7.53 -19.71
C ILE A 305 -21.59 8.29 -18.81
N ASN A 306 -20.42 8.62 -19.34
CA ASN A 306 -19.40 9.38 -18.63
C ASN A 306 -20.00 10.70 -18.16
N ILE A 307 -19.85 11.03 -16.88
CA ILE A 307 -20.47 12.19 -16.24
C ILE A 307 -19.54 13.41 -16.27
N LEU A 308 -20.11 14.63 -16.21
CA LEU A 308 -19.32 15.83 -15.94
C LEU A 308 -19.16 16.06 -14.45
N ILE A 309 -17.93 16.37 -14.09
CA ILE A 309 -17.51 16.70 -12.74
C ILE A 309 -16.87 18.08 -12.69
N GLN A 310 -17.02 18.73 -11.53
CA GLN A 310 -16.39 19.99 -11.22
C GLN A 310 -15.60 19.85 -9.91
N GLU A 311 -14.40 20.43 -9.87
CA GLU A 311 -13.59 20.47 -8.65
C GLU A 311 -14.18 21.44 -7.62
N GLY A 312 -14.15 21.02 -6.37
CA GLY A 312 -14.80 21.72 -5.28
C GLY A 312 -16.32 21.69 -5.40
N ARG A 313 -16.95 22.60 -4.67
CA ARG A 313 -18.38 22.85 -4.76
C ARG A 313 -18.58 24.29 -5.18
N GLU A 314 -19.55 24.56 -6.05
CA GLU A 314 -19.92 25.94 -6.37
C GLU A 314 -20.30 26.64 -5.05
N SER A 315 -19.57 27.70 -4.66
CA SER A 315 -19.73 28.40 -3.37
C SER A 315 -21.04 29.18 -3.26
N THR A 316 -21.95 28.97 -4.20
CA THR A 316 -23.11 29.80 -4.46
C THR A 316 -24.41 29.05 -4.13
N TRP A 317 -24.56 28.72 -2.85
CA TRP A 317 -25.89 28.74 -2.24
C TRP A 317 -26.63 30.07 -2.56
N THR A 318 -25.89 31.14 -2.85
CA THR A 318 -26.33 32.47 -3.31
C THR A 318 -26.75 32.58 -4.79
N SER A 319 -26.23 31.77 -5.73
CA SER A 319 -26.59 31.91 -7.17
C SER A 319 -27.92 31.25 -7.50
N ARG A 320 -28.31 30.17 -6.79
CA ARG A 320 -29.60 29.49 -7.03
C ARG A 320 -30.81 30.35 -6.66
N ARG A 321 -30.63 31.38 -5.82
CA ARG A 321 -31.65 32.40 -5.50
C ARG A 321 -31.67 33.58 -6.48
N MET A 322 -30.68 33.71 -7.39
CA MET A 322 -30.66 34.79 -8.38
C MET A 322 -31.49 34.51 -9.62
N PHE A 323 -31.78 33.24 -9.94
CA PHE A 323 -32.62 32.90 -11.09
C PHE A 323 -34.08 33.25 -10.76
N LYS A 324 -34.61 34.25 -11.49
CA LYS A 324 -35.99 34.72 -11.27
C LYS A 324 -37.00 33.72 -11.83
N ASN A 325 -36.60 32.96 -12.85
CA ASN A 325 -37.44 31.99 -13.55
C ASN A 325 -36.79 30.61 -13.64
N ARG A 326 -37.63 29.56 -13.66
CA ARG A 326 -37.19 28.16 -13.82
C ARG A 326 -36.39 27.93 -15.11
N HIS A 327 -36.74 28.61 -16.20
CA HIS A 327 -36.03 28.52 -17.48
C HIS A 327 -34.57 29.01 -17.39
N GLU A 328 -34.31 30.12 -16.67
CA GLU A 328 -32.93 30.62 -16.49
C GLU A 328 -32.07 29.65 -15.68
N SER A 329 -32.67 28.98 -14.70
CA SER A 329 -31.98 27.92 -13.97
C SER A 329 -31.63 26.76 -14.90
N TYR A 330 -32.55 26.35 -15.78
CA TYR A 330 -32.34 25.21 -16.66
C TYR A 330 -31.31 25.47 -17.75
N GLU A 331 -31.32 26.65 -18.39
CA GLU A 331 -30.30 27.03 -19.35
C GLU A 331 -28.90 27.11 -18.72
N ALA A 332 -28.82 27.53 -17.45
CA ALA A 332 -27.56 27.52 -16.70
C ALA A 332 -27.07 26.08 -16.40
N HIS A 333 -27.98 25.13 -16.17
CA HIS A 333 -27.62 23.71 -15.95
C HIS A 333 -27.24 22.98 -17.24
N LEU A 334 -27.77 23.40 -18.40
CA LEU A 334 -27.46 22.80 -19.70
C LEU A 334 -26.13 23.27 -20.29
N LYS A 335 -25.59 24.41 -19.84
CA LYS A 335 -24.26 24.91 -20.26
C LYS A 335 -23.19 24.47 -19.27
N ALA A 336 -22.17 23.77 -19.75
CA ALA A 336 -21.06 23.32 -18.92
C ALA A 336 -20.22 24.53 -18.47
N PRO A 337 -19.99 24.73 -17.15
CA PRO A 337 -19.03 25.72 -16.67
C PRO A 337 -17.63 25.51 -17.27
N VAL A 338 -16.86 26.59 -17.35
CA VAL A 338 -15.51 26.60 -17.98
C VAL A 338 -14.54 25.62 -17.30
N ASP A 339 -14.71 25.39 -15.99
CA ASP A 339 -13.83 24.51 -15.17
C ASP A 339 -14.39 23.09 -15.00
N THR A 340 -15.17 22.60 -15.96
CA THR A 340 -15.71 21.23 -15.92
C THR A 340 -14.86 20.25 -16.69
N THR A 341 -14.85 19.01 -16.21
CA THR A 341 -14.15 17.91 -16.87
C THR A 341 -15.08 16.72 -17.04
N ILE A 342 -15.03 16.08 -18.21
CA ILE A 342 -15.69 14.79 -18.42
C ILE A 342 -14.84 13.72 -17.76
N LEU A 343 -15.45 12.94 -16.86
CA LEU A 343 -14.78 11.83 -16.20
C LEU A 343 -14.67 10.65 -17.18
N GLN A 344 -13.52 10.52 -17.85
CA GLN A 344 -13.28 9.47 -18.86
C GLN A 344 -13.04 8.11 -18.21
N GLU A 345 -12.12 8.03 -17.25
CA GLU A 345 -11.92 6.85 -16.42
C GLU A 345 -12.34 7.16 -14.98
N THR A 346 -13.02 6.22 -14.32
CA THR A 346 -13.40 6.48 -12.92
C THR A 346 -12.19 6.58 -11.98
N ALA A 347 -11.06 5.99 -12.38
CA ALA A 347 -9.77 6.11 -11.70
C ALA A 347 -9.23 7.55 -11.65
N ASP A 348 -9.68 8.43 -12.55
CA ASP A 348 -9.23 9.84 -12.60
C ASP A 348 -9.64 10.62 -11.34
N ILE A 349 -10.65 10.15 -10.61
CA ILE A 349 -11.07 10.70 -9.30
C ILE A 349 -9.94 10.59 -8.25
N PHE A 350 -9.03 9.62 -8.40
CA PHE A 350 -7.91 9.43 -7.48
C PHE A 350 -6.62 10.07 -7.97
N LYS A 351 -6.59 10.64 -9.18
CA LYS A 351 -5.39 11.33 -9.68
C LYS A 351 -5.19 12.64 -8.90
N PRO A 352 -3.93 13.07 -8.70
CA PRO A 352 -3.64 14.38 -8.11
C PRO A 352 -4.22 15.50 -8.98
N THR A 353 -4.89 16.47 -8.37
CA THR A 353 -5.40 17.68 -9.05
C THR A 353 -4.78 18.94 -8.45
N GLY A 354 -4.65 19.98 -9.27
CA GLY A 354 -4.10 21.28 -8.87
C GLY A 354 -2.61 21.24 -8.47
N PHE A 355 -2.27 21.83 -7.33
CA PHE A 355 -0.89 21.94 -6.83
C PHE A 355 -0.41 20.73 -6.01
N ARG A 356 -1.27 19.74 -5.75
CA ARG A 356 -0.90 18.56 -4.97
C ARG A 356 -0.08 17.58 -5.81
N LYS A 357 1.04 17.12 -5.26
CA LYS A 357 1.92 16.12 -5.87
C LYS A 357 1.48 14.68 -5.57
N ASP A 358 0.78 14.47 -4.45
CA ASP A 358 0.37 13.15 -3.98
C ASP A 358 -1.11 12.88 -4.29
N HIS A 359 -1.48 11.60 -4.40
CA HIS A 359 -2.87 11.19 -4.64
C HIS A 359 -3.74 11.51 -3.41
N PRO A 360 -4.97 12.03 -3.60
CA PRO A 360 -5.90 12.27 -2.50
C PRO A 360 -6.23 10.98 -1.73
N ARG A 361 -6.22 11.05 -0.40
CA ARG A 361 -6.63 9.97 0.50
C ARG A 361 -8.08 10.09 0.91
N THR A 362 -8.64 11.30 1.00
CA THR A 362 -10.05 11.51 1.36
C THR A 362 -10.78 12.26 0.25
N ILE A 363 -11.78 11.62 -0.35
CA ILE A 363 -12.50 12.16 -1.51
C ILE A 363 -13.97 12.26 -1.17
N LEU A 364 -14.57 13.44 -1.37
CA LEU A 364 -15.99 13.67 -1.23
C LEU A 364 -16.63 13.96 -2.59
N ILE A 365 -17.63 13.16 -2.96
CA ILE A 365 -18.42 13.33 -4.16
C ILE A 365 -19.81 13.81 -3.78
N VAL A 366 -20.14 15.04 -4.17
CA VAL A 366 -21.41 15.69 -3.89
C VAL A 366 -22.29 15.71 -5.14
N GLY A 367 -23.59 15.60 -4.96
CA GLY A 367 -24.51 15.74 -6.08
C GLY A 367 -25.98 15.62 -5.70
N ARG A 368 -26.85 16.13 -6.57
CA ARG A 368 -28.31 16.10 -6.39
C ARG A 368 -28.87 14.67 -6.34
N PRO A 369 -30.09 14.46 -5.81
CA PRO A 369 -30.76 13.16 -5.93
C PRO A 369 -30.90 12.76 -7.40
N GLY A 370 -30.73 11.47 -7.70
CA GLY A 370 -30.86 10.96 -9.07
C GLY A 370 -29.70 11.27 -10.02
N ILE A 371 -28.68 12.03 -9.60
CA ILE A 371 -27.59 12.48 -10.48
C ILE A 371 -26.58 11.38 -10.89
N GLY A 372 -26.67 10.20 -10.27
CA GLY A 372 -25.79 9.06 -10.61
C GLY A 372 -24.65 8.77 -9.61
N LYS A 373 -24.65 9.34 -8.41
CA LYS A 373 -23.62 9.05 -7.36
C LYS A 373 -23.41 7.55 -7.10
N THR A 374 -24.48 6.82 -6.78
CA THR A 374 -24.43 5.36 -6.56
C THR A 374 -24.08 4.59 -7.84
N LEU A 375 -24.41 5.11 -9.01
CA LEU A 375 -24.05 4.50 -10.28
C LEU A 375 -22.53 4.60 -10.51
N LEU A 376 -21.94 5.75 -10.19
CA LEU A 376 -20.51 5.99 -10.24
C LEU A 376 -19.75 5.07 -9.27
N THR A 377 -20.20 4.90 -8.03
CA THR A 377 -19.54 3.98 -7.07
C THR A 377 -19.58 2.53 -7.53
N LYS A 378 -20.71 2.09 -8.14
CA LYS A 378 -20.78 0.78 -8.79
C LYS A 378 -19.85 0.67 -10.00
N MET A 379 -19.73 1.72 -10.81
CA MET A 379 -18.83 1.73 -11.96
C MET A 379 -17.37 1.67 -11.54
N LEU A 380 -16.97 2.44 -10.53
CA LEU A 380 -15.65 2.35 -9.87
C LEU A 380 -15.34 0.91 -9.44
N PHE A 381 -16.30 0.27 -8.76
CA PHE A 381 -16.15 -1.10 -8.30
C PHE A 381 -16.03 -2.10 -9.47
N TYR A 382 -16.78 -1.88 -10.55
CA TYR A 382 -16.70 -2.68 -11.78
C TYR A 382 -15.33 -2.53 -12.48
N GLU A 383 -14.86 -1.29 -12.68
CA GLU A 383 -13.57 -1.04 -13.32
C GLU A 383 -12.39 -1.61 -12.52
N TRP A 384 -12.48 -1.54 -11.19
CA TRP A 384 -11.54 -2.22 -10.31
C TRP A 384 -11.57 -3.74 -10.49
N GLN A 385 -12.76 -4.36 -10.53
CA GLN A 385 -12.86 -5.80 -10.71
C GLN A 385 -12.26 -6.24 -12.05
N GLN A 386 -12.49 -5.47 -13.11
CA GLN A 386 -12.01 -5.75 -14.45
C GLN A 386 -10.56 -5.29 -14.70
N GLN A 387 -9.97 -4.54 -13.76
CA GLN A 387 -8.64 -3.94 -13.87
C GLN A 387 -8.48 -3.11 -15.15
N LYS A 388 -9.47 -2.26 -15.46
CA LYS A 388 -9.48 -1.47 -16.71
C LYS A 388 -8.32 -0.45 -16.81
N SER A 389 -7.75 -0.07 -15.67
CA SER A 389 -6.71 0.95 -15.55
C SER A 389 -5.59 0.44 -14.66
N GLU A 390 -4.35 0.86 -14.93
CA GLU A 390 -3.17 0.47 -14.14
C GLU A 390 -3.29 0.90 -12.67
N PHE A 391 -4.03 1.98 -12.41
CA PHE A 391 -4.34 2.47 -11.07
C PHE A 391 -4.91 1.38 -10.14
N TRP A 392 -5.71 0.45 -10.68
CA TRP A 392 -6.39 -0.58 -9.90
C TRP A 392 -5.46 -1.74 -9.49
N HIS A 393 -4.26 -1.84 -10.08
CA HIS A 393 -3.36 -2.94 -9.83
C HIS A 393 -2.90 -2.98 -8.36
N GLY A 394 -3.17 -4.12 -7.72
CA GLY A 394 -2.78 -4.34 -6.32
C GLY A 394 -3.63 -3.60 -5.29
N LYS A 395 -4.72 -2.94 -5.71
CA LYS A 395 -5.68 -2.31 -4.81
C LYS A 395 -6.77 -3.28 -4.38
N LEU A 396 -7.25 -3.13 -3.16
CA LEU A 396 -8.46 -3.75 -2.63
C LEU A 396 -9.53 -2.68 -2.47
N VAL A 397 -10.69 -2.86 -3.12
CA VAL A 397 -11.80 -1.91 -3.02
C VAL A 397 -12.94 -2.56 -2.24
N ILE A 398 -13.51 -1.84 -1.28
CA ILE A 398 -14.62 -2.30 -0.44
C ILE A 398 -15.73 -1.26 -0.51
N LEU A 399 -16.93 -1.70 -0.87
CA LEU A 399 -18.12 -0.86 -0.96
C LEU A 399 -18.96 -0.98 0.32
N ILE A 400 -19.26 0.15 0.95
CA ILE A 400 -19.97 0.25 2.23
C ILE A 400 -21.15 1.21 2.02
N ARG A 401 -22.38 0.71 2.12
CA ARG A 401 -23.59 1.56 2.02
C ARG A 401 -24.02 2.01 3.40
N PHE A 402 -24.07 3.32 3.68
CA PHE A 402 -24.43 3.85 5.00
C PHE A 402 -25.80 3.35 5.48
N ARG A 403 -26.77 3.23 4.56
CA ARG A 403 -28.12 2.75 4.87
C ARG A 403 -28.17 1.37 5.54
N ASN A 404 -27.16 0.52 5.32
CA ASN A 404 -27.10 -0.82 5.91
C ASN A 404 -26.77 -0.77 7.41
N PHE A 405 -26.23 0.36 7.89
CA PHE A 405 -25.77 0.57 9.27
C PHE A 405 -26.69 1.50 10.07
N ASN A 406 -27.91 1.74 9.58
CA ASN A 406 -28.94 2.51 10.29
C ASN A 406 -29.56 1.77 11.50
N LYS A 407 -29.13 0.53 11.79
CA LYS A 407 -29.68 -0.32 12.85
C LYS A 407 -28.60 -0.61 13.89
N GLY A 408 -28.55 0.23 14.92
CA GLY A 408 -27.68 0.05 16.08
C GLY A 408 -26.22 0.41 15.83
N GLU A 409 -25.39 0.13 16.83
CA GLU A 409 -23.95 0.35 16.78
C GLU A 409 -23.24 -0.76 15.98
N THR A 410 -22.05 -0.45 15.48
CA THR A 410 -21.20 -1.37 14.74
C THR A 410 -19.74 -1.14 15.09
N SER A 411 -18.89 -2.13 14.85
CA SER A 411 -17.44 -1.98 14.95
C SER A 411 -16.83 -1.93 13.55
N LEU A 412 -15.57 -1.48 13.43
CA LEU A 412 -14.85 -1.49 12.15
C LEU A 412 -14.85 -2.89 11.54
N ARG A 413 -14.62 -3.93 12.36
CA ARG A 413 -14.63 -5.32 11.90
C ARG A 413 -16.00 -5.76 11.40
N LYS A 414 -17.07 -5.46 12.15
CA LYS A 414 -18.45 -5.78 11.75
C LYS A 414 -18.84 -5.05 10.46
N MET A 415 -18.50 -3.77 10.36
CA MET A 415 -18.74 -2.94 9.16
C MET A 415 -18.06 -3.53 7.92
N LEU A 416 -16.77 -3.89 8.02
CA LEU A 416 -16.04 -4.50 6.91
C LEU A 416 -16.66 -5.86 6.52
N ARG A 417 -17.11 -6.66 7.49
CA ARG A 417 -17.73 -7.97 7.23
C ARG A 417 -19.09 -7.87 6.54
N CYS A 418 -19.85 -6.82 6.84
CA CYS A 418 -21.15 -6.53 6.25
C CYS A 418 -21.06 -5.66 4.98
N SER A 419 -19.86 -5.45 4.45
CA SER A 419 -19.65 -4.69 3.22
C SER A 419 -20.26 -5.39 2.00
N ASP A 420 -20.64 -4.60 1.01
CA ASP A 420 -21.32 -5.09 -0.18
C ASP A 420 -20.36 -5.60 -1.24
N GLY A 421 -20.81 -6.63 -1.95
CA GLY A 421 -20.10 -7.19 -3.11
C GLY A 421 -19.07 -8.25 -2.80
N HIS A 422 -18.72 -8.42 -1.54
CA HIS A 422 -17.81 -9.47 -1.12
C HIS A 422 -18.60 -10.57 -0.39
N ASN A 423 -18.55 -11.81 -0.90
CA ASN A 423 -19.06 -12.95 -0.14
C ASN A 423 -18.01 -13.33 0.92
N MET A 424 -17.87 -12.50 1.97
CA MET A 424 -16.71 -12.52 2.87
C MET A 424 -16.71 -13.65 3.90
N SER A 425 -17.79 -14.44 4.03
CA SER A 425 -18.03 -15.24 5.24
C SER A 425 -16.89 -16.22 5.60
N SER A 426 -16.23 -16.84 4.62
CA SER A 426 -15.13 -17.80 4.87
C SER A 426 -13.73 -17.20 4.85
N ALA A 427 -13.52 -16.05 4.20
CA ALA A 427 -12.19 -15.45 3.99
C ALA A 427 -12.01 -14.08 4.69
N PHE A 428 -13.01 -13.63 5.46
CA PHE A 428 -13.03 -12.30 6.07
C PHE A 428 -11.77 -12.01 6.90
N ASN A 429 -11.32 -12.96 7.72
CA ASN A 429 -10.15 -12.75 8.58
C ASN A 429 -8.88 -12.43 7.77
N CYS A 430 -8.64 -13.14 6.68
CA CYS A 430 -7.51 -12.87 5.79
C CYS A 430 -7.61 -11.50 5.12
N ILE A 431 -8.83 -11.10 4.73
CA ILE A 431 -9.08 -9.79 4.11
C ILE A 431 -8.86 -8.67 5.13
N TYR A 432 -9.40 -8.85 6.34
CA TYR A 432 -9.23 -7.91 7.44
C TYR A 432 -7.76 -7.73 7.83
N GLU A 433 -7.01 -8.84 7.94
CA GLU A 433 -5.57 -8.80 8.14
C GLU A 433 -4.89 -8.02 7.02
N TYR A 434 -5.21 -8.33 5.75
CA TYR A 434 -4.70 -7.57 4.61
C TYR A 434 -5.02 -6.07 4.70
N ILE A 435 -6.21 -5.67 5.16
CA ILE A 435 -6.57 -4.26 5.31
C ILE A 435 -5.73 -3.58 6.37
N CYS A 436 -5.57 -4.22 7.53
CA CYS A 436 -4.77 -3.68 8.64
C CYS A 436 -3.29 -3.57 8.25
N TRP A 437 -2.83 -4.48 7.39
CA TRP A 437 -1.45 -4.61 6.97
C TRP A 437 -1.10 -3.70 5.77
N PHE A 438 -1.97 -3.63 4.76
CA PHE A 438 -1.78 -2.84 3.54
C PHE A 438 -2.79 -1.69 3.41
N PRO A 439 -3.00 -0.81 4.41
CA PRO A 439 -4.05 0.20 4.36
C PRO A 439 -3.90 1.14 3.15
N ARG A 440 -2.67 1.45 2.72
CA ARG A 440 -2.39 2.28 1.53
C ARG A 440 -2.88 1.71 0.21
N ASN A 441 -3.13 0.40 0.15
CA ASN A 441 -3.66 -0.31 -0.99
C ASN A 441 -5.16 -0.60 -0.87
N VAL A 442 -5.79 -0.12 0.20
CA VAL A 442 -7.23 -0.28 0.42
C VAL A 442 -7.95 1.02 0.09
N ILE A 443 -9.06 0.89 -0.63
CA ILE A 443 -10.00 1.96 -0.94
C ILE A 443 -11.36 1.57 -0.32
N LEU A 444 -11.83 2.38 0.63
CA LEU A 444 -13.14 2.25 1.23
C LEU A 444 -14.09 3.24 0.55
N ILE A 445 -15.09 2.72 -0.16
CA ILE A 445 -16.13 3.51 -0.82
C ILE A 445 -17.36 3.53 0.09
N PHE A 446 -17.64 4.68 0.68
CA PHE A 446 -18.84 4.94 1.47
C PHE A 446 -19.92 5.59 0.60
N ASP A 447 -21.02 4.87 0.36
CA ASP A 447 -22.12 5.36 -0.47
C ASP A 447 -23.31 5.83 0.37
N GLY A 448 -23.75 7.08 0.12
CA GLY A 448 -24.99 7.66 0.64
C GLY A 448 -24.92 8.20 2.06
N LEU A 449 -23.99 9.11 2.36
CA LEU A 449 -23.88 9.73 3.70
C LEU A 449 -25.19 10.39 4.15
N ASP A 450 -25.96 10.94 3.21
CA ASP A 450 -27.28 11.52 3.44
C ASP A 450 -28.38 10.52 3.86
N GLU A 451 -28.13 9.22 3.71
CA GLU A 451 -29.08 8.16 4.10
C GLU A 451 -28.86 7.69 5.55
N LEU A 452 -27.86 8.23 6.25
CA LEU A 452 -27.54 7.88 7.62
C LEU A 452 -28.52 8.58 8.58
N LYS A 453 -29.17 7.80 9.44
CA LYS A 453 -30.03 8.32 10.50
C LYS A 453 -29.17 8.77 11.67
N ILE A 454 -29.11 10.08 11.90
CA ILE A 454 -28.27 10.69 12.93
C ILE A 454 -29.14 11.54 13.84
N ASN A 455 -28.90 11.43 15.15
CA ASN A 455 -29.50 12.30 16.17
C ASN A 455 -28.48 13.36 16.60
N ASP A 456 -28.94 14.47 17.18
CA ASP A 456 -28.07 15.59 17.59
C ASP A 456 -26.96 15.17 18.57
N GLU A 457 -27.27 14.25 19.50
CA GLU A 457 -26.29 13.69 20.45
C GLU A 457 -25.12 13.00 19.71
N THR A 458 -25.42 12.16 18.73
CA THR A 458 -24.42 11.44 17.92
C THR A 458 -23.64 12.37 17.01
N LEU A 459 -24.24 13.46 16.55
CA LEU A 459 -23.57 14.45 15.71
C LEU A 459 -22.51 15.22 16.51
N ALA A 460 -22.84 15.59 17.74
CA ALA A 460 -21.97 16.29 18.69
C ALA A 460 -20.99 15.37 19.43
N GLU A 461 -21.10 14.05 19.26
CA GLU A 461 -20.26 13.07 19.93
C GLU A 461 -18.82 13.10 19.37
N GLU A 462 -17.87 13.44 20.24
CA GLU A 462 -16.42 13.46 19.94
C GLU A 462 -15.69 12.20 20.44
N LYS A 463 -16.45 11.14 20.78
CA LYS A 463 -15.88 9.90 21.31
C LYS A 463 -14.88 9.29 20.30
N THR A 464 -13.68 8.99 20.78
CA THR A 464 -12.68 8.24 20.01
C THR A 464 -12.93 6.74 20.11
N VAL A 465 -12.80 6.02 19.00
CA VAL A 465 -12.99 4.57 18.90
C VAL A 465 -11.59 4.00 19.05
N ASN A 466 -11.30 3.41 20.20
CA ASN A 466 -9.93 3.04 20.58
C ASN A 466 -9.58 1.63 20.13
N SER A 467 -10.56 0.83 19.73
CA SER A 467 -10.38 -0.55 19.26
C SER A 467 -11.19 -0.82 17.99
N HIS A 468 -10.66 -1.67 17.11
CA HIS A 468 -11.36 -2.08 15.89
C HIS A 468 -12.59 -2.96 16.16
N ASP A 469 -12.69 -3.52 17.37
CA ASP A 469 -13.78 -4.36 17.84
C ASP A 469 -14.74 -3.60 18.78
N GLU A 470 -14.44 -2.33 19.09
CA GLU A 470 -15.35 -1.46 19.86
C GLU A 470 -16.58 -1.10 19.00
N ASP A 471 -17.76 -1.33 19.56
CA ASP A 471 -19.02 -0.93 18.95
C ASP A 471 -19.23 0.58 19.15
N ALA A 472 -19.58 1.26 18.06
CA ALA A 472 -19.85 2.69 18.03
C ALA A 472 -20.83 3.01 16.89
N HIS A 473 -21.36 4.24 16.89
CA HIS A 473 -22.12 4.69 15.72
C HIS A 473 -21.21 4.76 14.49
N ILE A 474 -21.70 4.30 13.33
CA ILE A 474 -20.94 4.26 12.08
C ILE A 474 -20.36 5.64 11.66
N LEU A 475 -21.04 6.72 12.06
CA LEU A 475 -20.54 8.09 11.84
C LEU A 475 -19.19 8.32 12.52
N LEU A 476 -18.99 7.84 13.75
CA LEU A 476 -17.75 8.02 14.50
C LEU A 476 -16.58 7.26 13.85
N ILE A 477 -16.85 6.01 13.44
CA ILE A 477 -15.89 5.18 12.68
C ILE A 477 -15.52 5.90 11.38
N PHE A 478 -16.52 6.39 10.65
CA PHE A 478 -16.31 7.14 9.41
C PHE A 478 -15.46 8.40 9.62
N LYS A 479 -15.79 9.23 10.63
CA LYS A 479 -15.04 10.44 10.96
C LYS A 479 -13.56 10.10 11.22
N GLN A 480 -13.28 9.06 12.01
CA GLN A 480 -11.90 8.66 12.33
C GLN A 480 -11.16 8.02 11.16
N LEU A 481 -11.85 7.35 10.23
CA LEU A 481 -11.24 6.86 9.00
C LEU A 481 -10.82 8.02 8.08
N VAL A 482 -11.67 9.05 7.95
CA VAL A 482 -11.35 10.26 7.18
C VAL A 482 -10.20 11.05 7.83
N LYS A 483 -10.20 11.19 9.16
CA LYS A 483 -9.08 11.80 9.91
C LYS A 483 -7.80 10.94 9.90
N GLY A 484 -7.88 9.69 9.47
CA GLY A 484 -6.76 8.76 9.41
C GLY A 484 -6.32 8.24 10.79
N GLU A 485 -7.21 8.27 11.79
CA GLU A 485 -6.95 7.85 13.18
C GLU A 485 -7.15 6.35 13.36
N LEU A 486 -8.16 5.75 12.70
CA LEU A 486 -8.52 4.34 12.89
C LEU A 486 -7.77 3.38 11.94
N LEU A 487 -7.65 3.72 10.65
CA LEU A 487 -6.86 2.96 9.66
C LEU A 487 -5.91 3.89 8.89
N PRO A 488 -4.77 4.30 9.49
CA PRO A 488 -3.89 5.30 8.91
C PRO A 488 -3.36 4.91 7.52
N GLY A 489 -3.71 5.69 6.50
CA GLY A 489 -3.23 5.51 5.13
C GLY A 489 -4.25 4.88 4.17
N VAL A 490 -5.42 4.45 4.65
CA VAL A 490 -6.53 4.03 3.79
C VAL A 490 -7.01 5.19 2.92
N THR A 491 -7.46 4.90 1.70
CA THR A 491 -8.16 5.88 0.88
C THR A 491 -9.67 5.76 1.13
N VAL A 492 -10.32 6.86 1.48
CA VAL A 492 -11.76 6.94 1.74
C VAL A 492 -12.40 7.77 0.64
N LEU A 493 -13.36 7.20 -0.08
CA LEU A 493 -14.22 7.91 -1.02
C LEU A 493 -15.64 7.91 -0.50
N THR A 494 -16.28 9.07 -0.42
CA THR A 494 -17.63 9.20 0.15
C THR A 494 -18.56 9.90 -0.83
N THR A 495 -19.78 9.40 -1.00
CA THR A 495 -20.84 10.10 -1.73
C THR A 495 -21.84 10.73 -0.77
N SER A 496 -22.31 11.93 -1.10
CA SER A 496 -23.26 12.66 -0.26
C SER A 496 -24.17 13.60 -1.06
N ARG A 497 -25.36 13.90 -0.54
CA ARG A 497 -26.16 15.04 -1.02
C ARG A 497 -25.69 16.34 -0.37
N PRO A 498 -25.89 17.48 -1.06
CA PRO A 498 -25.75 18.81 -0.45
C PRO A 498 -26.52 19.00 0.87
N THR A 499 -27.63 18.28 1.07
CA THR A 499 -28.46 18.38 2.28
C THR A 499 -27.79 17.80 3.53
N ALA A 500 -26.78 16.94 3.37
CA ALA A 500 -25.99 16.36 4.46
C ALA A 500 -24.74 17.19 4.80
N GLU A 501 -24.65 18.43 4.32
CA GLU A 501 -23.50 19.33 4.56
C GLU A 501 -23.20 19.56 6.04
N TYR A 502 -24.24 19.61 6.87
CA TYR A 502 -24.09 19.74 8.31
C TYR A 502 -23.31 18.58 8.96
N ILE A 503 -23.26 17.40 8.32
CA ILE A 503 -22.54 16.22 8.84
C ILE A 503 -21.04 16.31 8.54
N TYR A 504 -20.69 16.68 7.30
CA TYR A 504 -19.31 16.57 6.81
C TYR A 504 -18.51 17.87 6.85
N ARG A 505 -19.14 19.05 7.01
CA ARG A 505 -18.41 20.33 7.08
C ARG A 505 -18.04 20.80 8.49
N GLN A 506 -18.56 20.14 9.54
CA GLN A 506 -18.23 20.53 10.91
C GLN A 506 -16.80 20.11 11.28
N ASP A 507 -16.42 18.85 11.03
CA ASP A 507 -15.19 18.26 11.59
C ASP A 507 -14.31 17.52 10.58
N LEU A 508 -14.66 17.53 9.29
CA LEU A 508 -13.96 16.74 8.28
C LEU A 508 -13.38 17.63 7.20
N GLU A 509 -12.10 17.39 6.91
CA GLU A 509 -11.40 17.96 5.77
C GLU A 509 -11.17 16.86 4.73
N PHE A 510 -11.58 17.11 3.50
CA PHE A 510 -11.36 16.20 2.38
C PHE A 510 -10.22 16.69 1.52
N ASP A 511 -9.39 15.75 1.09
CA ASP A 511 -8.27 15.99 0.20
C ASP A 511 -8.71 16.46 -1.19
N ARG A 512 -9.87 16.00 -1.63
CA ARG A 512 -10.51 16.37 -2.89
C ARG A 512 -12.02 16.39 -2.71
N GLU A 513 -12.66 17.45 -3.16
CA GLU A 513 -14.12 17.56 -3.25
C GLU A 513 -14.52 17.68 -4.71
N VAL A 514 -15.57 16.97 -5.12
CA VAL A 514 -16.04 16.94 -6.51
C VAL A 514 -17.57 17.02 -6.53
N GLU A 515 -18.15 17.91 -7.35
CA GLU A 515 -19.59 17.95 -7.60
C GLU A 515 -19.93 17.31 -8.97
N ILE A 516 -20.91 16.40 -8.98
CA ILE A 516 -21.47 15.84 -10.22
C ILE A 516 -22.56 16.79 -10.72
N LEU A 517 -22.41 17.27 -11.96
CA LEU A 517 -23.33 18.26 -12.55
C LEU A 517 -24.53 17.62 -13.27
N GLY A 518 -24.34 16.41 -13.83
CA GLY A 518 -25.37 15.69 -14.58
C GLY A 518 -25.01 15.53 -16.05
N PHE A 519 -26.04 15.38 -16.89
CA PHE A 519 -25.93 15.30 -18.33
C PHE A 519 -26.12 16.67 -18.99
N HIS A 520 -25.22 16.99 -19.91
CA HIS A 520 -25.39 18.01 -20.93
C HIS A 520 -26.02 17.40 -22.18
N GLU A 521 -26.43 18.26 -23.12
CA GLU A 521 -27.19 17.88 -24.31
C GLU A 521 -26.61 16.68 -25.07
N GLU A 522 -25.28 16.65 -25.30
CA GLU A 522 -24.59 15.53 -25.96
C GLU A 522 -24.71 14.21 -25.19
N GLN A 523 -24.64 14.25 -23.86
CA GLN A 523 -24.78 13.06 -23.01
C GLN A 523 -26.24 12.59 -22.95
N ILE A 524 -27.22 13.52 -22.99
CA ILE A 524 -28.64 13.18 -23.08
C ILE A 524 -28.90 12.42 -24.38
N LYS A 525 -28.39 12.93 -25.51
CA LYS A 525 -28.49 12.25 -26.80
C LYS A 525 -27.85 10.86 -26.78
N SER A 526 -26.62 10.78 -26.28
CA SER A 526 -25.90 9.51 -26.13
C SER A 526 -26.66 8.52 -25.24
N TYR A 527 -27.33 9.02 -24.20
CA TYR A 527 -28.17 8.22 -23.33
C TYR A 527 -29.40 7.68 -24.06
N VAL A 528 -30.11 8.50 -24.85
CA VAL A 528 -31.27 8.08 -25.66
C VAL A 528 -30.86 6.98 -26.64
N GLU A 529 -29.75 7.16 -27.36
CA GLU A 529 -29.22 6.15 -28.29
C GLU A 529 -28.87 4.84 -27.56
N THR A 530 -28.25 4.95 -26.39
CA THR A 530 -27.89 3.81 -25.55
C THR A 530 -29.13 3.09 -25.01
N PHE A 531 -30.16 3.83 -24.61
CA PHE A 531 -31.42 3.30 -24.12
C PHE A 531 -32.13 2.46 -25.19
N CYS A 532 -32.19 2.99 -26.41
CA CYS A 532 -32.86 2.41 -27.58
C CYS A 532 -32.02 1.41 -28.39
N ARG A 533 -30.79 1.08 -27.97
CA ARG A 533 -29.84 0.27 -28.76
C ARG A 533 -30.40 -1.06 -29.30
N ASN A 534 -31.38 -1.66 -28.61
CA ASN A 534 -31.99 -2.94 -28.97
C ASN A 534 -33.44 -2.79 -29.50
N ASP A 535 -33.89 -1.56 -29.74
CA ASP A 535 -35.24 -1.26 -30.22
C ASP A 535 -35.24 -1.00 -31.74
N LYS A 536 -36.39 -0.56 -32.29
CA LYS A 536 -36.53 -0.27 -33.73
C LYS A 536 -35.57 0.85 -34.17
N GLN A 537 -35.07 0.77 -35.41
CA GLN A 537 -34.06 1.69 -35.96
C GLN A 537 -34.39 3.20 -35.84
N ASN A 538 -35.68 3.57 -35.83
CA ASN A 538 -36.10 4.97 -35.80
C ASN A 538 -36.55 5.46 -34.41
N LEU A 539 -36.63 4.56 -33.41
CA LEU A 539 -37.15 4.93 -32.09
C LEU A 539 -36.24 5.95 -31.38
N SER A 540 -34.92 5.77 -31.48
CA SER A 540 -33.96 6.71 -30.87
C SER A 540 -34.10 8.11 -31.44
N SER A 541 -34.23 8.23 -32.77
CA SER A 541 -34.41 9.52 -33.44
C SER A 541 -35.73 10.20 -33.09
N GLU A 542 -36.82 9.43 -32.95
CA GLU A 542 -38.13 9.98 -32.59
C GLU A 542 -38.17 10.43 -31.12
N ILE A 543 -37.60 9.64 -30.21
CA ILE A 543 -37.49 10.05 -28.79
C ILE A 543 -36.58 11.28 -28.66
N TRP A 544 -35.46 11.31 -29.36
CA TRP A 544 -34.55 12.45 -29.34
C TRP A 544 -35.23 13.71 -29.86
N SER A 545 -35.94 13.66 -30.99
CA SER A 545 -36.62 14.85 -31.54
C SER A 545 -37.67 15.41 -30.58
N LEU A 546 -38.43 14.53 -29.89
CA LEU A 546 -39.40 14.97 -28.88
C LEU A 546 -38.75 15.65 -27.66
N ILE A 547 -37.56 15.19 -27.27
CA ILE A 547 -36.80 15.80 -26.17
C ILE A 547 -36.18 17.14 -26.61
N GLU A 548 -35.60 17.19 -27.81
CA GLU A 548 -34.94 18.37 -28.39
C GLU A 548 -35.95 19.50 -28.66
N GLU A 549 -37.14 19.17 -29.16
CA GLU A 549 -38.21 20.13 -29.43
C GLU A 549 -38.88 20.70 -28.16
N SER A 550 -38.71 20.05 -27.00
CA SER A 550 -39.31 20.47 -25.73
C SER A 550 -38.23 20.93 -24.74
N PRO A 551 -38.04 22.25 -24.56
CA PRO A 551 -37.12 22.79 -23.56
C PRO A 551 -37.40 22.28 -22.14
N GLU A 552 -38.67 22.05 -21.80
CA GLU A 552 -39.05 21.48 -20.52
C GLU A 552 -38.55 20.06 -20.35
N LEU A 553 -38.70 19.17 -21.35
CA LEU A 553 -38.16 17.82 -21.27
C LEU A 553 -36.65 17.81 -21.23
N LEU A 554 -36.01 18.58 -22.11
CA LEU A 554 -34.55 18.70 -22.15
C LEU A 554 -34.01 19.13 -20.78
N SER A 555 -34.68 20.08 -20.14
CA SER A 555 -34.36 20.52 -18.78
C SER A 555 -34.61 19.51 -17.68
N LEU A 556 -35.46 18.50 -17.88
CA LEU A 556 -35.62 17.41 -16.92
C LEU A 556 -34.53 16.35 -17.11
N CYS A 557 -34.12 16.13 -18.36
CA CYS A 557 -33.16 15.11 -18.78
C CYS A 557 -31.70 15.37 -18.36
N TYR A 558 -31.36 16.54 -17.80
CA TYR A 558 -30.02 16.74 -17.23
C TYR A 558 -29.76 15.82 -16.02
N ILE A 559 -30.80 15.39 -15.31
CA ILE A 559 -30.68 14.40 -14.24
C ILE A 559 -30.83 12.99 -14.86
N PRO A 560 -29.80 12.11 -14.79
CA PRO A 560 -29.84 10.79 -15.42
C PRO A 560 -31.06 9.92 -15.09
N VAL A 561 -31.57 9.96 -13.84
CA VAL A 561 -32.80 9.21 -13.50
C VAL A 561 -34.02 9.74 -14.25
N ASN A 562 -34.09 11.04 -14.49
CA ASN A 562 -35.18 11.62 -15.27
C ASN A 562 -35.03 11.28 -16.76
N SER A 563 -33.80 11.27 -17.30
CA SER A 563 -33.57 10.83 -18.69
C SER A 563 -34.10 9.41 -18.91
N TYR A 564 -33.84 8.49 -17.96
CA TYR A 564 -34.42 7.15 -17.97
C TYR A 564 -35.96 7.17 -18.01
N ILE A 565 -36.59 7.92 -17.09
CA ILE A 565 -38.05 7.98 -16.98
C ILE A 565 -38.67 8.64 -18.23
N VAL A 566 -38.05 9.68 -18.78
CA VAL A 566 -38.50 10.34 -20.03
C VAL A 566 -38.42 9.35 -21.18
N CYS A 567 -37.28 8.68 -21.40
CA CYS A 567 -37.16 7.67 -22.46
C CYS A 567 -38.20 6.55 -22.31
N LEU A 568 -38.42 6.06 -21.09
CA LEU A 568 -39.41 5.01 -20.81
C LEU A 568 -40.84 5.48 -21.13
N THR A 569 -41.23 6.67 -20.65
CA THR A 569 -42.59 7.18 -20.84
C THR A 569 -42.87 7.60 -22.29
N LEU A 570 -41.88 8.12 -23.00
CA LEU A 570 -41.99 8.43 -24.43
C LEU A 570 -42.06 7.17 -25.28
N LYS A 571 -41.21 6.15 -25.00
CA LYS A 571 -41.30 4.85 -25.67
C LYS A 571 -42.70 4.26 -25.54
N GLU A 572 -43.23 4.20 -24.32
CA GLU A 572 -44.59 3.72 -24.08
C GLU A 572 -45.67 4.53 -24.82
N SER A 573 -45.51 5.86 -24.90
CA SER A 573 -46.46 6.70 -25.62
C SER A 573 -46.45 6.40 -27.14
N ILE A 574 -45.26 6.24 -27.73
CA ILE A 574 -45.09 5.91 -29.15
C ILE A 574 -45.66 4.52 -29.45
N ASP A 575 -45.39 3.54 -28.58
CA ASP A 575 -45.90 2.17 -28.75
C ASP A 575 -47.44 2.11 -28.68
N VAL A 576 -48.09 2.98 -27.90
CA VAL A 576 -49.56 3.12 -27.83
C VAL A 576 -50.13 3.77 -29.10
N ASP A 577 -49.50 4.84 -29.56
CA ASP A 577 -49.96 5.60 -30.74
C ASP A 577 -49.92 4.73 -32.01
N GLU A 578 -48.87 3.90 -32.19
CA GLU A 578 -48.77 2.94 -33.30
C GLU A 578 -49.90 1.90 -33.32
N GLN A 579 -50.53 1.60 -32.18
CA GLN A 579 -51.60 0.61 -32.04
C GLN A 579 -53.00 1.15 -32.38
N GLY A 580 -53.09 2.37 -32.94
CA GLY A 580 -54.35 2.94 -33.44
C GLY A 580 -55.24 3.59 -32.38
N ALA A 581 -54.68 3.91 -31.21
CA ALA A 581 -55.29 4.84 -30.27
C ALA A 581 -54.82 6.25 -30.65
N GLU A 582 -55.70 7.09 -31.20
CA GLU A 582 -55.44 8.52 -31.37
C GLU A 582 -55.31 9.18 -29.97
N GLY A 583 -54.14 9.03 -29.36
CA GLY A 583 -53.66 9.89 -28.30
C GLY A 583 -52.94 11.05 -28.94
N GLN A 584 -53.32 12.29 -28.60
CA GLN A 584 -52.39 13.40 -28.82
C GLN A 584 -51.05 13.01 -28.20
N ARG A 585 -49.94 13.15 -28.95
CA ARG A 585 -48.55 13.09 -28.46
C ARG A 585 -48.34 14.12 -27.35
N ASN A 586 -48.94 13.88 -26.21
CA ASN A 586 -48.98 14.82 -25.10
C ASN A 586 -47.68 14.60 -24.34
N VAL A 587 -46.71 15.48 -24.52
CA VAL A 587 -45.41 15.40 -23.86
C VAL A 587 -45.54 15.90 -22.42
N PRO A 588 -45.00 15.19 -21.39
CA PRO A 588 -45.13 15.64 -20.02
C PRO A 588 -44.37 16.96 -19.81
N ARG A 589 -45.05 17.97 -19.28
CA ARG A 589 -44.48 19.34 -19.13
C ARG A 589 -43.88 19.60 -17.76
N THR A 590 -44.17 18.73 -16.79
CA THR A 590 -43.69 18.87 -15.41
C THR A 590 -43.12 17.57 -14.89
N ILE A 591 -42.18 17.67 -13.95
CA ILE A 591 -41.63 16.50 -13.26
C ILE A 591 -42.74 15.68 -12.58
N THR A 592 -43.74 16.34 -11.98
CA THR A 592 -44.87 15.65 -11.34
C THR A 592 -45.68 14.85 -12.34
N GLU A 593 -45.94 15.39 -13.53
CA GLU A 593 -46.63 14.67 -14.59
C GLU A 593 -45.79 13.49 -15.09
N LEU A 594 -44.49 13.69 -15.30
CA LEU A 594 -43.55 12.65 -15.71
C LEU A 594 -43.58 11.46 -14.73
N TYR A 595 -43.46 11.71 -13.42
CA TYR A 595 -43.50 10.67 -12.40
C TYR A 595 -44.89 10.01 -12.29
N LYS A 596 -45.99 10.76 -12.44
CA LYS A 596 -47.35 10.19 -12.49
C LYS A 596 -47.48 9.19 -13.63
N ARG A 597 -46.95 9.52 -14.82
CA ARG A 597 -46.94 8.62 -15.98
C ARG A 597 -46.08 7.39 -15.72
N ALA A 598 -44.89 7.56 -15.15
CA ALA A 598 -44.00 6.45 -14.80
C ALA A 598 -44.65 5.46 -13.82
N ILE A 599 -45.32 5.98 -12.77
CA ILE A 599 -46.05 5.16 -11.79
C ILE A 599 -47.19 4.40 -12.47
N LYS A 600 -47.95 5.04 -13.38
CA LYS A 600 -48.95 4.33 -14.18
C LYS A 600 -48.32 3.16 -14.95
N VAL A 601 -47.20 3.39 -15.63
CA VAL A 601 -46.46 2.32 -16.35
C VAL A 601 -46.14 1.15 -15.41
N LEU A 602 -45.63 1.42 -14.21
CA LEU A 602 -45.37 0.38 -13.21
C LEU A 602 -46.63 -0.39 -12.83
N LEU A 603 -47.68 0.34 -12.44
CA LEU A 603 -48.92 -0.26 -11.95
C LEU A 603 -49.51 -1.20 -12.99
N PHE A 604 -49.66 -0.76 -14.24
CA PHE A 604 -50.25 -1.58 -15.29
C PHE A 604 -49.37 -2.76 -15.68
N ARG A 605 -48.03 -2.61 -15.72
CA ARG A 605 -47.12 -3.71 -16.08
C ARG A 605 -47.04 -4.79 -15.00
N HIS A 606 -47.21 -4.44 -13.72
CA HIS A 606 -47.16 -5.39 -12.60
C HIS A 606 -48.52 -5.89 -12.13
N HIS A 607 -49.62 -5.26 -12.54
CA HIS A 607 -50.96 -5.71 -12.16
C HIS A 607 -51.34 -7.00 -12.89
N LEU A 608 -51.83 -7.98 -12.14
CA LEU A 608 -52.16 -9.32 -12.64
C LEU A 608 -53.14 -9.31 -13.83
N LYS A 609 -54.05 -8.33 -13.89
CA LYS A 609 -55.07 -8.23 -14.95
C LYS A 609 -54.56 -7.53 -16.21
N TYR A 610 -53.62 -6.61 -16.06
CA TYR A 610 -53.15 -5.76 -17.15
C TYR A 610 -51.80 -6.19 -17.73
N ARG A 611 -51.03 -7.00 -16.98
CA ARG A 611 -49.74 -7.52 -17.43
C ARG A 611 -49.86 -8.29 -18.74
N GLY A 612 -49.10 -7.86 -19.76
CA GLY A 612 -49.05 -8.49 -21.08
C GLY A 612 -50.18 -8.10 -22.05
N ASN A 613 -51.13 -7.26 -21.62
CA ASN A 613 -52.20 -6.74 -22.46
C ASN A 613 -51.86 -5.31 -22.96
N PRO A 614 -52.37 -4.90 -24.13
CA PRO A 614 -52.16 -3.54 -24.62
C PRO A 614 -52.81 -2.51 -23.67
N PRO A 615 -52.15 -1.37 -23.44
CA PRO A 615 -52.66 -0.35 -22.53
C PRO A 615 -54.00 0.24 -23.04
N PRO A 616 -54.94 0.57 -22.13
CA PRO A 616 -56.23 1.17 -22.50
C PRO A 616 -56.07 2.56 -23.13
N LYS A 617 -57.03 2.97 -23.98
CA LYS A 617 -57.05 4.33 -24.57
C LYS A 617 -57.00 5.40 -23.47
N GLY A 618 -56.29 6.50 -23.74
CA GLY A 618 -56.12 7.57 -22.74
C GLY A 618 -55.24 7.20 -21.55
N TYR A 619 -54.47 6.11 -21.64
CA TYR A 619 -53.57 5.56 -20.61
C TYR A 619 -52.87 6.60 -19.72
N PHE A 620 -52.25 7.62 -20.34
CA PHE A 620 -51.52 8.65 -19.62
C PHE A 620 -52.40 9.81 -19.10
N THR A 621 -53.53 10.08 -19.75
CA THR A 621 -54.39 11.26 -19.50
C THR A 621 -55.63 10.97 -18.66
N GLU A 622 -56.15 9.75 -18.67
CA GLU A 622 -57.37 9.35 -17.97
C GLU A 622 -57.11 8.94 -16.50
N LYS A 623 -58.17 8.91 -15.69
CA LYS A 623 -58.10 8.37 -14.32
C LYS A 623 -57.73 6.89 -14.37
N LEU A 624 -57.06 6.40 -13.32
CA LEU A 624 -56.75 4.97 -13.18
C LEU A 624 -58.05 4.15 -13.29
N PRO A 625 -58.05 2.96 -13.91
CA PRO A 625 -59.21 2.07 -13.89
C PRO A 625 -59.67 1.76 -12.46
N GLU A 626 -60.99 1.62 -12.24
CA GLU A 626 -61.56 1.31 -10.91
C GLU A 626 -60.87 0.16 -10.18
N PRO A 627 -60.49 -0.98 -10.81
CA PRO A 627 -59.78 -2.06 -10.11
C PRO A 627 -58.45 -1.61 -9.49
N LEU A 628 -57.71 -0.76 -10.19
CA LEU A 628 -56.44 -0.21 -9.70
C LEU A 628 -56.63 0.85 -8.62
N GLN A 629 -57.75 1.59 -8.64
CA GLN A 629 -58.09 2.52 -7.56
C GLN A 629 -58.43 1.76 -6.27
N ILE A 630 -59.26 0.71 -6.38
CA ILE A 630 -59.64 -0.14 -5.24
C ILE A 630 -58.41 -0.83 -4.63
N ASP A 631 -57.48 -1.33 -5.45
CA ASP A 631 -56.24 -1.95 -4.96
C ASP A 631 -55.28 -0.97 -4.28
N LEU A 632 -55.39 0.34 -4.56
CA LEU A 632 -54.57 1.39 -3.92
C LEU A 632 -55.20 1.91 -2.62
N ASP A 633 -56.53 1.83 -2.50
CA ASP A 633 -57.28 2.32 -1.34
C ASP A 633 -57.37 1.28 -0.20
N ASN A 634 -57.06 0.01 -0.48
CA ASN A 634 -56.96 -1.09 0.50
C ASN A 634 -55.51 -1.38 0.86
#